data_AF-A0AAW2H6D3-F1
#
_entry.id   AF-A0AAW2H6D3-F1
#
_cell.length_a   1.000
_cell.length_b   1.000
_cell.length_c   1.000
_cell.angle_alpha   90.00
_cell.angle_beta   90.00
_cell.angle_gamma   90.00
#
_symmetry.space_group_name_H-M   'P 1'
#
loop_
_entity.id
_entity.type
_entity.pdbx_description
1 polymer ?
#
loop_
_entity_poly.entity_id
_entity_poly.type
_entity_poly.pdbx_seq_one_letter_code
_entity_poly.pdbx_strand_id
1 'polypeptide(L)'
;MKQRFSFLDVRAVVNELQPALENAYVQNVYSDRRRFIIKFNTGSLLVEPGVRIHLVEKYEHGISHFAKAMRSLQRKKLRGVSQCGFDRVVVLDFGERRMYAEFFSAGNIVITDTFNVVVHILRTIPGVCELGQTYVANNAELNLSVPLFCSMPFKKFIPVDSMVLSDIQRQLEDALETGLEAFRKELCAGLVCRSGDASPEDVTAMLEKTALGCTCSAGALCRHAALAEKVCRFGVFMERLLERMGSVGGFGMLVLQGGQPCNLLPLEVRTEKETRVFGTFNEACQRYFVEKAKPEVSKSAVAEAKQHQRVRELERDVEACREKAELMGSDPLAAEIFGAFHAFRESRVGWDDILAFKKKEDAEGNPVSLAIKKVNFRSGTAQIRLGDTDIDVCMDKNIHYNISRYYEKAKASELKIERTRKAIEKLAEKVVAEKKHVAVEKRKAYWFEKFHFVLLPGKIVLSGKNAQQNEILVKKFLRGLYFHCSVQGGSSVILETFDCEVEIGGAAAGGASRLSVEADSIRTAGEVALCMSKCWDMRIPHPVFYVGADQVSKSAPAGEYLPKGSFLIRGKKNDVQVYRLEYGVGILFRVEGPLVGAADSTHGPEASERLYFSTDPRTRKIVHGMVVTGPWSLLRTFKYRAKLVQGSAKRGKLVKELQALFSKESEGAENEFIRGIHVDELTEYRKRIGRKENPFPSDSALHDMVDNEYEAFHKSETAAAAKLARVCWLGIVQVAVVTLANIVILDETVQDASRRLLVYLAGIAGADLQKQGATEHVLGNAIIFVVFLLVIDSMVFVVCDKKNAALSFASLAALNLFLARRCVFTRASFADPYGYSRKCIQVLVNFVYTIWIQYVISVVLLFLKRFDVSTLPVKMQKIVAGTGFQNRIFETFRGSSKINAFYWVIGFFRPICLVGNVATKLSPEDVSGILCHEIGHAQDTTLTLVLWISAFAFHAILEFVPYFFARVSDVALAQSPFRLVSVEVLYYVNFLSVVVAYFVVINMLRRRSEYFADRYSFKCVPMYDIRRGLFHLSLCNEIPLYMPLPLVVLLSGHPSTHMRIRALQDKAATPATDGP
;
A
#
# COMPACT_ATOMS: atom_id res chain seq x y z
N MET A 1 -42.81 9.76 -14.77
CA MET A 1 -42.58 10.62 -13.59
C MET A 1 -41.27 11.38 -13.76
N LYS A 2 -41.21 12.64 -13.33
CA LYS A 2 -40.00 13.47 -13.46
C LYS A 2 -38.84 12.91 -12.61
N GLN A 3 -37.69 12.71 -13.25
CA GLN A 3 -36.52 12.11 -12.62
C GLN A 3 -35.38 13.11 -12.40
N ARG A 4 -35.29 14.15 -13.21
CA ARG A 4 -34.17 15.11 -13.21
C ARG A 4 -34.69 16.51 -13.43
N PHE A 5 -33.94 17.49 -12.95
CA PHE A 5 -34.22 18.89 -13.21
C PHE A 5 -33.97 19.23 -14.68
N SER A 6 -34.91 19.96 -15.26
CA SER A 6 -34.77 20.74 -16.49
C SER A 6 -34.02 22.04 -16.19
N PHE A 7 -33.61 22.77 -17.23
CA PHE A 7 -32.97 24.07 -17.02
C PHE A 7 -33.90 25.08 -16.34
N LEU A 8 -35.22 24.96 -16.55
CA LEU A 8 -36.23 25.82 -15.93
C LEU A 8 -36.38 25.52 -14.43
N ASP A 9 -36.30 24.25 -14.04
CA ASP A 9 -36.28 23.86 -12.63
C ASP A 9 -35.01 24.38 -11.94
N VAL A 10 -33.87 24.32 -12.63
CA VAL A 10 -32.62 24.90 -12.14
C VAL A 10 -32.75 26.40 -11.95
N ARG A 11 -33.34 27.12 -12.92
CA ARG A 11 -33.56 28.57 -12.83
C ARG A 11 -34.44 28.92 -11.62
N ALA A 12 -35.55 28.21 -11.45
CA ALA A 12 -36.47 28.40 -10.34
C ALA A 12 -35.79 28.21 -8.98
N VAL A 13 -35.01 27.13 -8.84
CA VAL A 13 -34.25 26.89 -7.60
C VAL A 13 -33.18 27.95 -7.39
N VAL A 14 -32.42 28.33 -8.41
CA VAL A 14 -31.34 29.33 -8.27
C VAL A 14 -31.91 30.68 -7.82
N ASN A 15 -33.02 31.12 -8.42
CA ASN A 15 -33.69 32.38 -8.05
C ASN A 15 -34.21 32.37 -6.61
N GLU A 16 -34.59 31.19 -6.07
CA GLU A 16 -34.97 31.05 -4.66
C GLU A 16 -33.77 30.86 -3.71
N LEU A 17 -32.71 30.18 -4.16
CA LEU A 17 -31.49 29.94 -3.37
C LEU A 17 -30.66 31.19 -3.18
N GLN A 18 -30.59 32.05 -4.20
CA GLN A 18 -29.82 33.28 -4.18
C GLN A 18 -30.17 34.13 -2.94
N PRO A 19 -31.43 34.57 -2.72
CA PRO A 19 -31.77 35.35 -1.53
C PRO A 19 -31.74 34.53 -0.22
N ALA A 20 -31.99 33.21 -0.26
CA ALA A 20 -32.05 32.37 0.94
C ALA A 20 -30.66 32.04 1.54
N LEU A 21 -29.63 31.95 0.69
CA LEU A 21 -28.27 31.55 1.08
C LEU A 21 -27.25 32.68 0.87
N GLU A 22 -27.66 33.86 0.43
CA GLU A 22 -26.76 34.99 0.30
C GLU A 22 -26.06 35.27 1.63
N ASN A 23 -24.75 35.48 1.58
CA ASN A 23 -23.93 35.77 2.75
C ASN A 23 -23.87 34.64 3.81
N ALA A 24 -24.43 33.46 3.53
CA ALA A 24 -24.40 32.33 4.45
C ALA A 24 -23.00 31.67 4.50
N TYR A 25 -22.64 31.15 5.66
CA TYR A 25 -21.36 30.47 5.90
C TYR A 25 -21.54 28.96 5.90
N VAL A 26 -20.65 28.24 5.22
CA VAL A 26 -20.63 26.77 5.25
C VAL A 26 -20.14 26.29 6.62
N GLN A 27 -21.05 25.72 7.41
CA GLN A 27 -20.71 25.08 8.69
C GLN A 27 -20.02 23.74 8.50
N ASN A 28 -20.58 22.90 7.62
CA ASN A 28 -20.05 21.56 7.36
C ASN A 28 -20.60 20.99 6.05
N VAL A 29 -19.96 19.95 5.55
CA VAL A 29 -20.42 19.17 4.39
C VAL A 29 -20.52 17.71 4.77
N TYR A 30 -21.69 17.14 4.47
CA TYR A 30 -22.06 15.74 4.68
C TYR A 30 -22.35 15.09 3.33
N SER A 31 -22.45 13.76 3.33
CA SER A 31 -22.91 13.04 2.13
C SER A 31 -23.60 11.74 2.50
N ASP A 32 -24.64 11.41 1.76
CA ASP A 32 -25.33 10.13 1.79
C ASP A 32 -25.36 9.56 0.36
N ARG A 33 -24.63 8.46 0.12
CA ARG A 33 -24.48 7.81 -1.19
C ARG A 33 -24.06 8.78 -2.32
N ARG A 34 -25.01 9.27 -3.12
CA ARG A 34 -24.82 10.22 -4.23
C ARG A 34 -25.32 11.63 -3.91
N ARG A 35 -25.81 11.86 -2.69
CA ARG A 35 -26.34 13.14 -2.22
C ARG A 35 -25.28 13.82 -1.36
N PHE A 36 -25.08 15.11 -1.57
CA PHE A 36 -24.17 15.95 -0.79
C PHE A 36 -25.01 16.99 -0.06
N ILE A 37 -24.79 17.14 1.24
CA ILE A 37 -25.48 18.14 2.03
C ILE A 37 -24.48 19.19 2.47
N ILE A 38 -24.67 20.42 2.01
CA ILE A 38 -23.89 21.59 2.43
C ILE A 38 -24.72 22.28 3.52
N LYS A 39 -24.27 22.14 4.76
CA LYS A 39 -24.90 22.80 5.91
C LYS A 39 -24.38 24.23 5.99
N PHE A 40 -25.26 25.18 5.76
CA PHE A 40 -25.02 26.60 6.03
C PHE A 40 -25.48 26.95 7.46
N ASN A 41 -25.15 28.15 7.91
CA ASN A 41 -25.68 28.71 9.15
C ASN A 41 -27.18 29.05 9.06
N THR A 42 -27.70 29.36 7.86
CA THR A 42 -29.09 29.74 7.63
C THR A 42 -29.98 28.58 7.17
N GLY A 43 -29.41 27.50 6.63
CA GLY A 43 -30.16 26.37 6.10
C GLY A 43 -29.27 25.21 5.64
N SER A 44 -29.86 24.14 5.11
CA SER A 44 -29.11 23.01 4.57
C SER A 44 -29.45 22.78 3.10
N LEU A 45 -28.44 22.78 2.23
CA LEU A 45 -28.58 22.61 0.80
C LEU A 45 -28.26 21.16 0.41
N LEU A 46 -29.22 20.47 -0.20
CA LEU A 46 -29.02 19.14 -0.77
C LEU A 46 -28.64 19.27 -2.25
N VAL A 47 -27.53 18.65 -2.63
CA VAL A 47 -27.06 18.53 -4.01
C VAL A 47 -26.98 17.06 -4.38
N GLU A 48 -27.81 16.62 -5.32
CA GLU A 48 -27.77 15.28 -5.91
C GLU A 48 -27.39 15.43 -7.39
N PRO A 49 -26.09 15.27 -7.74
CA PRO A 49 -25.58 15.55 -9.08
C PRO A 49 -26.36 14.77 -10.15
N GLY A 50 -26.69 15.44 -11.25
CA GLY A 50 -27.46 14.83 -12.35
C GLY A 50 -28.96 14.74 -12.09
N VAL A 51 -29.43 15.10 -10.90
CA VAL A 51 -30.81 14.91 -10.46
C VAL A 51 -31.45 16.20 -9.99
N ARG A 52 -30.97 16.80 -8.89
CA ARG A 52 -31.64 17.92 -8.20
C ARG A 52 -30.72 18.69 -7.25
N ILE A 53 -31.14 19.91 -6.94
CA ILE A 53 -30.58 20.78 -5.90
C ILE A 53 -31.72 21.56 -5.23
N HIS A 54 -31.79 21.61 -3.90
CA HIS A 54 -32.83 22.36 -3.15
C HIS A 54 -32.50 22.40 -1.65
N LEU A 55 -33.14 23.30 -0.91
CA LEU A 55 -33.07 23.35 0.54
C LEU A 55 -33.82 22.18 1.18
N VAL A 56 -33.31 21.70 2.32
CA VAL A 56 -33.90 20.60 3.09
C VAL A 56 -33.82 20.87 4.59
N GLU A 57 -34.83 20.43 5.33
CA GLU A 57 -34.85 20.53 6.80
C GLU A 57 -34.22 19.32 7.48
N LYS A 58 -34.55 18.11 7.01
CA LYS A 58 -34.10 16.83 7.57
C LYS A 58 -33.30 16.06 6.54
N TYR A 59 -32.16 15.52 6.96
CA TYR A 59 -31.28 14.75 6.09
C TYR A 59 -30.47 13.74 6.90
N GLU A 60 -30.16 12.60 6.28
CA GLU A 60 -29.27 11.61 6.86
C GLU A 60 -27.81 12.06 6.75
N HIS A 61 -27.03 11.75 7.79
CA HIS A 61 -25.62 12.13 7.86
C HIS A 61 -24.72 10.94 7.55
N GLY A 62 -23.88 11.09 6.52
CA GLY A 62 -22.78 10.18 6.23
C GLY A 62 -21.52 10.93 5.82
N ILE A 63 -20.41 10.21 5.65
CA ILE A 63 -19.12 10.78 5.25
C ILE A 63 -18.55 9.99 4.07
N SER A 64 -18.51 10.60 2.89
CA SER A 64 -17.81 10.09 1.71
C SER A 64 -16.42 10.70 1.55
N HIS A 65 -15.60 10.14 0.65
CA HIS A 65 -14.29 10.68 0.32
C HIS A 65 -14.40 12.09 -0.28
N PHE A 66 -15.32 12.28 -1.23
CA PHE A 66 -15.51 13.58 -1.88
C PHE A 66 -16.14 14.63 -0.95
N ALA A 67 -17.00 14.24 -0.01
CA ALA A 67 -17.48 15.17 1.02
C ALA A 67 -16.35 15.75 1.87
N LYS A 68 -15.23 15.03 2.07
CA LYS A 68 -14.04 15.58 2.72
C LYS A 68 -13.33 16.61 1.83
N ALA A 69 -13.24 16.37 0.53
CA ALA A 69 -12.69 17.33 -0.41
C ALA A 69 -13.54 18.62 -0.47
N MET A 70 -14.87 18.48 -0.45
CA MET A 70 -15.81 19.61 -0.36
C MET A 70 -15.71 20.40 0.94
N ARG A 71 -15.09 19.85 2.01
CA ARG A 71 -14.79 20.64 3.23
C ARG A 71 -13.72 21.70 3.01
N SER A 72 -13.06 21.75 1.85
CA SER A 72 -12.31 22.94 1.43
C SER A 72 -13.18 24.20 1.36
N LEU A 73 -14.50 24.05 1.26
CA LEU A 73 -15.49 25.13 1.33
C LEU A 73 -15.91 25.48 2.77
N GLN A 74 -15.49 24.70 3.78
CA GLN A 74 -15.89 24.93 5.17
C GLN A 74 -15.40 26.29 5.66
N ARG A 75 -16.27 27.02 6.36
CA ARG A 75 -16.08 28.40 6.85
C ARG A 75 -16.02 29.45 5.74
N LYS A 76 -16.13 29.09 4.47
CA LYS A 76 -16.25 30.07 3.38
C LYS A 76 -17.67 30.63 3.33
N LYS A 77 -17.75 31.90 2.93
CA LYS A 77 -18.99 32.66 2.77
C LYS A 77 -19.49 32.52 1.34
N LEU A 78 -20.76 32.18 1.16
CA LEU A 78 -21.39 32.19 -0.16
C LEU A 78 -21.69 33.64 -0.55
N ARG A 79 -21.09 34.09 -1.66
CA ARG A 79 -21.29 35.43 -2.25
C ARG A 79 -22.46 35.45 -3.22
N GLY A 80 -22.68 34.36 -3.94
CA GLY A 80 -23.78 34.25 -4.90
C GLY A 80 -23.98 32.84 -5.42
N VAL A 81 -25.16 32.65 -6.00
CA VAL A 81 -25.68 31.46 -6.65
C VAL A 81 -26.17 31.88 -8.02
N SER A 82 -25.65 31.27 -9.08
CA SER A 82 -26.06 31.58 -10.44
C SER A 82 -26.19 30.31 -11.29
N GLN A 83 -26.89 30.43 -12.41
CA GLN A 83 -26.96 29.38 -13.44
C GLN A 83 -26.10 29.81 -14.64
N CYS A 84 -25.37 28.87 -15.25
CA CYS A 84 -24.66 29.13 -16.51
C CYS A 84 -25.66 29.16 -17.67
N GLY A 85 -26.04 30.37 -18.10
CA GLY A 85 -26.99 30.57 -19.21
C GLY A 85 -28.30 29.79 -19.00
N PHE A 86 -28.75 29.12 -20.05
CA PHE A 86 -29.88 28.18 -20.04
C PHE A 86 -29.43 26.71 -19.92
N ASP A 87 -28.21 26.45 -19.44
CA ASP A 87 -27.72 25.10 -19.18
C ASP A 87 -28.06 24.64 -17.75
N ARG A 88 -28.01 23.34 -17.51
CA ARG A 88 -28.29 22.70 -16.22
C ARG A 88 -27.04 22.66 -15.33
N VAL A 89 -26.36 23.80 -15.19
CA VAL A 89 -25.18 23.97 -14.35
C VAL A 89 -25.42 25.11 -13.36
N VAL A 90 -25.25 24.82 -12.07
CA VAL A 90 -25.35 25.80 -10.98
C VAL A 90 -23.96 26.15 -10.46
N VAL A 91 -23.70 27.43 -10.29
CA VAL A 91 -22.46 27.98 -9.74
C VAL A 91 -22.74 28.55 -8.35
N LEU A 92 -21.98 28.08 -7.36
CA LEU A 92 -21.93 28.62 -6.01
C LEU A 92 -20.59 29.35 -5.86
N ASP A 93 -20.62 30.67 -5.75
CA ASP A 93 -19.42 31.50 -5.63
C ASP A 93 -19.09 31.77 -4.15
N PHE A 94 -17.92 31.31 -3.70
CA PHE A 94 -17.41 31.54 -2.35
C PHE A 94 -16.25 32.55 -2.31
N GLY A 95 -16.05 33.32 -3.38
CA GLY A 95 -14.96 34.28 -3.57
C GLY A 95 -13.65 33.62 -4.00
N GLU A 96 -12.99 32.89 -3.11
CA GLU A 96 -11.72 32.20 -3.39
C GLU A 96 -11.90 30.84 -4.09
N ARG A 97 -13.12 30.31 -4.04
CA ARG A 97 -13.49 29.01 -4.61
C ARG A 97 -14.84 29.16 -5.30
N ARG A 98 -15.00 28.49 -6.42
CA ARG A 98 -16.31 28.29 -7.05
C ARG A 98 -16.64 26.82 -7.08
N MET A 99 -17.91 26.50 -6.84
CA MET A 99 -18.43 25.15 -6.97
C MET A 99 -19.44 25.11 -8.10
N TYR A 100 -19.14 24.32 -9.12
CA TYR A 100 -20.03 24.01 -10.24
C TYR A 100 -20.73 22.69 -9.96
N ALA A 101 -22.06 22.67 -10.03
CA ALA A 101 -22.88 21.48 -9.91
C ALA A 101 -23.61 21.23 -11.24
N GLU A 102 -23.30 20.10 -11.87
CA GLU A 102 -23.83 19.72 -13.18
C GLU A 102 -25.01 18.75 -13.03
N PHE A 103 -26.14 19.05 -13.69
CA PHE A 103 -27.37 18.26 -13.64
C PHE A 103 -27.72 17.55 -14.96
N PHE A 104 -26.76 17.43 -15.88
CA PHE A 104 -26.88 16.61 -17.10
C PHE A 104 -26.18 15.26 -16.95
N SER A 105 -26.51 14.32 -17.84
CA SER A 105 -25.95 12.96 -17.87
C SER A 105 -25.99 12.25 -16.51
N ALA A 106 -24.84 11.98 -15.89
CA ALA A 106 -24.75 11.35 -14.57
C ALA A 106 -24.38 12.34 -13.46
N GLY A 107 -24.28 13.63 -13.78
CA GLY A 107 -23.92 14.72 -12.89
C GLY A 107 -22.46 14.74 -12.44
N ASN A 108 -21.98 15.95 -12.15
CA ASN A 108 -20.66 16.19 -11.57
C ASN A 108 -20.70 17.32 -10.55
N ILE A 109 -19.70 17.37 -9.70
CA ILE A 109 -19.39 18.52 -8.86
C ILE A 109 -17.93 18.87 -9.07
N VAL A 110 -17.68 20.11 -9.46
CA VAL A 110 -16.34 20.63 -9.74
C VAL A 110 -16.10 21.82 -8.83
N ILE A 111 -15.00 21.79 -8.07
CA ILE A 111 -14.55 22.90 -7.22
C ILE A 111 -13.29 23.48 -7.85
N THR A 112 -13.32 24.78 -8.14
CA THR A 112 -12.18 25.49 -8.73
C THR A 112 -11.60 26.53 -7.78
N ASP A 113 -10.42 27.03 -8.10
CA ASP A 113 -9.90 28.28 -7.54
C ASP A 113 -10.45 29.53 -8.26
N THR A 114 -9.85 30.68 -7.97
CA THR A 114 -10.18 31.99 -8.56
C THR A 114 -9.89 32.08 -10.06
N PHE A 115 -9.01 31.25 -10.59
CA PHE A 115 -8.64 31.18 -12.01
C PHE A 115 -9.43 30.10 -12.77
N ASN A 116 -10.48 29.56 -12.15
CA ASN A 116 -11.26 28.42 -12.65
C ASN A 116 -10.44 27.13 -12.79
N VAL A 117 -9.27 27.00 -12.16
CA VAL A 117 -8.49 25.75 -12.18
C VAL A 117 -9.13 24.73 -11.24
N VAL A 118 -9.37 23.52 -11.74
CA VAL A 118 -10.02 22.43 -11.02
C VAL A 118 -9.15 21.93 -9.88
N VAL A 119 -9.65 22.09 -8.66
CA VAL A 119 -8.96 21.70 -7.42
C VAL A 119 -9.55 20.41 -6.85
N HIS A 120 -10.87 20.25 -6.93
CA HIS A 120 -11.54 18.99 -6.59
C HIS A 120 -12.62 18.68 -7.61
N ILE A 121 -12.75 17.41 -7.96
CA ILE A 121 -13.77 16.94 -8.90
C ILE A 121 -14.36 15.63 -8.41
N LEU A 122 -15.70 15.50 -8.50
CA LEU A 122 -16.40 14.29 -8.06
C LEU A 122 -16.09 13.12 -9.00
N ARG A 123 -16.08 13.38 -10.30
CA ARG A 123 -15.76 12.39 -11.34
C ARG A 123 -14.89 13.02 -12.41
N THR A 124 -13.68 12.49 -12.56
CA THR A 124 -12.77 12.84 -13.65
C THR A 124 -13.31 12.28 -14.98
N ILE A 125 -13.37 13.13 -16.00
CA ILE A 125 -13.72 12.73 -17.38
C ILE A 125 -12.50 13.07 -18.23
N PRO A 126 -11.74 12.06 -18.70
CA PRO A 126 -10.50 12.29 -19.45
C PRO A 126 -10.72 13.20 -20.65
N GLY A 127 -9.88 14.23 -20.81
CA GLY A 127 -9.94 15.20 -21.90
C GLY A 127 -11.05 16.24 -21.83
N VAL A 128 -11.95 16.18 -20.85
CA VAL A 128 -13.03 17.17 -20.66
C VAL A 128 -12.90 17.91 -19.33
N CYS A 129 -12.63 17.20 -18.24
CA CYS A 129 -12.51 17.81 -16.92
C CYS A 129 -11.61 16.98 -15.99
N GLU A 130 -10.42 17.51 -15.72
CA GLU A 130 -9.37 16.87 -14.92
C GLU A 130 -8.81 17.78 -13.83
N LEU A 131 -8.19 17.19 -12.80
CA LEU A 131 -7.53 17.94 -11.73
C LEU A 131 -6.35 18.77 -12.30
N GLY A 132 -6.30 20.05 -11.96
CA GLY A 132 -5.25 20.97 -12.42
C GLY A 132 -5.51 21.62 -13.79
N GLN A 133 -6.60 21.29 -14.48
CA GLN A 133 -7.01 21.96 -15.71
C GLN A 133 -7.99 23.11 -15.43
N THR A 134 -8.08 24.07 -16.35
CA THR A 134 -9.09 25.15 -16.28
C THR A 134 -10.46 24.61 -16.66
N TYR A 135 -11.44 24.77 -15.77
CA TYR A 135 -12.83 24.45 -16.04
C TYR A 135 -13.46 25.52 -16.94
N VAL A 136 -14.06 25.08 -18.04
CA VAL A 136 -14.80 25.94 -18.97
C VAL A 136 -16.27 25.56 -18.89
N ALA A 137 -17.07 26.42 -18.27
CA ALA A 137 -18.51 26.26 -18.27
C ALA A 137 -19.09 26.70 -19.61
N ASN A 138 -19.97 25.89 -20.20
CA ASN A 138 -20.67 26.28 -21.42
C ASN A 138 -21.79 27.28 -21.09
N ASN A 139 -21.74 28.47 -21.65
CA ASN A 139 -22.80 29.47 -21.46
C ASN A 139 -23.84 29.29 -22.56
N ALA A 140 -24.80 28.39 -22.36
CA ALA A 140 -25.83 28.12 -23.36
C ALA A 140 -26.81 29.30 -23.44
N GLU A 141 -26.94 29.91 -24.62
CA GLU A 141 -27.96 30.92 -24.90
C GLU A 141 -29.19 30.28 -25.53
N LEU A 142 -30.39 30.71 -25.11
CA LEU A 142 -31.65 30.23 -25.70
C LEU A 142 -32.01 31.14 -26.88
N ASN A 143 -31.84 30.64 -28.10
CA ASN A 143 -32.21 31.36 -29.31
C ASN A 143 -33.68 31.08 -29.65
N LEU A 144 -34.56 32.06 -29.45
CA LEU A 144 -35.99 32.00 -29.83
C LEU A 144 -36.31 32.84 -31.07
N SER A 145 -35.40 32.87 -32.04
CA SER A 145 -35.58 33.63 -33.28
C SER A 145 -36.52 32.95 -34.28
N VAL A 146 -37.12 33.77 -35.15
CA VAL A 146 -38.01 33.33 -36.23
C VAL A 146 -37.33 32.34 -37.20
N PRO A 147 -36.08 32.56 -37.68
CA PRO A 147 -35.38 31.58 -38.52
C PRO A 147 -35.28 30.19 -37.87
N LEU A 148 -34.97 30.16 -36.57
CA LEU A 148 -34.84 28.90 -35.85
C LEU A 148 -36.20 28.20 -35.68
N PHE A 149 -37.27 28.95 -35.42
CA PHE A 149 -38.64 28.42 -35.40
C PHE A 149 -39.05 27.80 -36.74
N CYS A 150 -38.65 28.38 -37.88
CA CYS A 150 -38.92 27.83 -39.20
C CYS A 150 -38.14 26.52 -39.46
N SER A 151 -36.90 26.40 -38.98
CA SER A 151 -36.03 25.26 -39.28
C SER A 151 -36.32 23.99 -38.47
N MET A 152 -37.09 24.06 -37.37
CA MET A 152 -37.35 22.89 -36.52
C MET A 152 -38.78 22.85 -35.96
N PRO A 153 -39.29 21.66 -35.60
CA PRO A 153 -40.61 21.55 -34.96
C PRO A 153 -40.63 22.24 -33.59
N PHE A 154 -41.77 22.81 -33.20
CA PHE A 154 -41.95 23.56 -31.95
C PHE A 154 -41.48 22.81 -30.69
N LYS A 155 -41.67 21.49 -30.67
CA LYS A 155 -41.21 20.63 -29.57
C LYS A 155 -39.70 20.62 -29.34
N LYS A 156 -38.90 20.92 -30.37
CA LYS A 156 -37.44 21.07 -30.25
C LYS A 156 -37.02 22.53 -30.07
N PHE A 157 -37.88 23.47 -30.45
CA PHE A 157 -37.62 24.90 -30.37
C PHE A 157 -37.53 25.41 -28.92
N ILE A 158 -38.41 24.93 -28.03
CA ILE A 158 -38.39 25.29 -26.60
C ILE A 158 -38.15 24.01 -25.76
N PRO A 159 -36.97 23.83 -25.15
CA PRO A 159 -36.58 22.57 -24.51
C PRO A 159 -37.13 22.40 -23.07
N VAL A 160 -38.42 22.67 -22.86
CA VAL A 160 -39.09 22.58 -21.54
C VAL A 160 -39.88 21.29 -21.35
N ASP A 161 -40.45 21.08 -20.16
CA ASP A 161 -41.33 19.94 -19.87
C ASP A 161 -42.53 19.93 -20.84
N SER A 162 -42.96 18.76 -21.29
CA SER A 162 -44.04 18.62 -22.27
C SER A 162 -45.35 19.29 -21.84
N MET A 163 -45.66 19.30 -20.54
CA MET A 163 -46.88 19.95 -20.02
C MET A 163 -46.77 21.48 -20.10
N VAL A 164 -45.58 22.02 -19.80
CA VAL A 164 -45.29 23.45 -19.95
C VAL A 164 -45.30 23.84 -21.42
N LEU A 165 -44.70 23.00 -22.28
CA LEU A 165 -44.66 23.23 -23.72
C LEU A 165 -46.06 23.27 -24.33
N SER A 166 -46.96 22.35 -23.95
CA SER A 166 -48.34 22.36 -24.44
C SER A 166 -49.11 23.61 -24.00
N ASP A 167 -48.84 24.11 -22.80
CA ASP A 167 -49.47 25.33 -22.29
C ASP A 167 -48.95 26.58 -23.00
N ILE A 168 -47.64 26.66 -23.26
CA ILE A 168 -47.02 27.70 -24.08
C ILE A 168 -47.57 27.65 -25.51
N GLN A 169 -47.68 26.45 -26.10
CA GLN A 169 -48.22 26.28 -27.45
C GLN A 169 -49.63 26.87 -27.54
N ARG A 170 -50.51 26.54 -26.58
CA ARG A 170 -51.87 27.07 -26.54
C ARG A 170 -51.88 28.60 -26.39
N GLN A 171 -51.10 29.15 -25.45
CA GLN A 171 -51.02 30.61 -25.26
C GLN A 171 -50.53 31.33 -26.52
N LEU A 172 -49.63 30.71 -27.28
CA LEU A 172 -49.10 31.25 -28.51
C LEU A 172 -50.10 31.14 -29.67
N GLU A 173 -50.78 30.00 -29.82
CA GLU A 173 -51.86 29.83 -30.80
C GLU A 173 -53.01 30.81 -30.56
N ASP A 174 -53.38 31.04 -29.28
CA ASP A 174 -54.36 32.05 -28.88
C ASP A 174 -53.89 33.47 -29.24
N ALA A 175 -52.61 33.81 -28.97
CA ALA A 175 -52.05 35.13 -29.28
C ALA A 175 -51.93 35.40 -30.79
N LEU A 176 -51.71 34.36 -31.58
CA LEU A 176 -51.58 34.43 -33.04
C LEU A 176 -52.92 34.25 -33.78
N GLU A 177 -53.99 33.91 -33.05
CA GLU A 177 -55.32 33.59 -33.61
C GLU A 177 -55.28 32.52 -34.73
N THR A 178 -54.23 31.69 -34.73
CA THR A 178 -53.96 30.71 -35.80
C THR A 178 -53.19 29.52 -35.23
N GLY A 179 -53.39 28.33 -35.84
CA GLY A 179 -52.65 27.13 -35.46
C GLY A 179 -51.15 27.26 -35.78
N LEU A 180 -50.30 26.75 -34.90
CA LEU A 180 -48.85 26.97 -34.98
C LEU A 180 -48.23 26.47 -36.29
N GLU A 181 -48.69 25.32 -36.78
CA GLU A 181 -48.19 24.72 -38.02
C GLU A 181 -48.67 25.48 -39.26
N ALA A 182 -49.87 26.08 -39.18
CA ALA A 182 -50.38 26.95 -40.24
C ALA A 182 -49.57 28.25 -40.28
N PHE A 183 -49.32 28.87 -39.13
CA PHE A 183 -48.45 30.05 -39.02
C PHE A 183 -47.03 29.78 -39.52
N ARG A 184 -46.45 28.64 -39.16
CA ARG A 184 -45.11 28.22 -39.65
C ARG A 184 -45.09 28.03 -41.17
N LYS A 185 -46.13 27.44 -41.75
CA LYS A 185 -46.26 27.32 -43.23
C LYS A 185 -46.42 28.68 -43.89
N GLU A 186 -47.20 29.59 -43.29
CA GLU A 186 -47.40 30.97 -43.77
C GLU A 186 -46.08 31.76 -43.77
N LEU A 187 -45.28 31.62 -42.70
CA LEU A 187 -43.92 32.16 -42.58
C LEU A 187 -42.99 31.61 -43.67
N CYS A 188 -42.91 30.28 -43.82
CA CYS A 188 -42.06 29.65 -44.84
C CYS A 188 -42.49 30.03 -46.26
N ALA A 189 -43.78 30.10 -46.55
CA ALA A 189 -44.30 30.50 -47.86
C ALA A 189 -44.03 32.00 -48.16
N GLY A 190 -44.21 32.87 -47.16
CA GLY A 190 -43.92 34.31 -47.27
C GLY A 190 -42.44 34.61 -47.50
N LEU A 191 -41.54 33.79 -46.94
CA LEU A 191 -40.08 33.85 -47.16
C LEU A 191 -39.67 33.38 -48.56
N VAL A 192 -40.37 32.38 -49.13
CA VAL A 192 -40.09 31.82 -50.47
C VAL A 192 -40.49 32.76 -51.60
N CYS A 193 -41.44 33.68 -51.40
CA CYS A 193 -41.88 34.64 -52.42
C CYS A 193 -40.84 35.73 -52.81
N ARG A 194 -39.61 35.73 -52.25
CA ARG A 194 -38.55 36.69 -52.60
C ARG A 194 -37.43 36.18 -53.50
N SER A 195 -37.37 34.90 -53.81
CA SER A 195 -36.23 34.39 -54.58
C SER A 195 -36.54 33.03 -55.18
N GLY A 196 -36.62 33.00 -56.51
CA GLY A 196 -36.64 31.75 -57.26
C GLY A 196 -35.39 30.88 -57.05
N ASP A 197 -34.30 31.40 -56.47
CA ASP A 197 -33.01 30.70 -56.36
C ASP A 197 -32.16 31.07 -55.11
N ALA A 198 -32.73 31.44 -53.96
CA ALA A 198 -31.90 31.74 -52.78
C ALA A 198 -31.69 30.52 -51.87
N SER A 199 -30.45 30.37 -51.39
CA SER A 199 -30.06 29.33 -50.45
C SER A 199 -30.62 29.60 -49.05
N PRO A 200 -30.76 28.59 -48.17
CA PRO A 200 -31.18 28.78 -46.77
C PRO A 200 -30.34 29.81 -45.99
N GLU A 201 -29.09 30.03 -46.40
CA GLU A 201 -28.15 30.98 -45.79
C GLU A 201 -28.52 32.43 -46.13
N ASP A 202 -29.00 32.70 -47.36
CA ASP A 202 -29.42 34.03 -47.82
C ASP A 202 -30.68 34.52 -47.10
N VAL A 203 -31.62 33.61 -46.85
CA VAL A 203 -32.85 33.89 -46.08
C VAL A 203 -32.52 34.21 -44.62
N THR A 204 -31.52 33.52 -44.06
CA THR A 204 -31.04 33.73 -42.68
C THR A 204 -30.35 35.09 -42.55
N ALA A 205 -29.51 35.47 -43.52
CA ALA A 205 -28.86 36.78 -43.56
C ALA A 205 -29.85 37.96 -43.74
N MET A 206 -30.96 37.75 -44.46
CA MET A 206 -32.04 38.75 -44.61
C MET A 206 -32.81 38.97 -43.30
N LEU A 207 -33.08 37.89 -42.56
CA LEU A 207 -33.77 37.92 -41.26
C LEU A 207 -32.88 38.48 -40.13
N GLU A 208 -31.57 38.21 -40.16
CA GLU A 208 -30.61 38.76 -39.19
C GLU A 208 -30.43 40.28 -39.34
N LYS A 209 -30.42 40.81 -40.57
CA LYS A 209 -30.37 42.26 -40.83
C LYS A 209 -31.62 43.02 -40.35
N THR A 210 -32.75 42.34 -40.17
CA THR A 210 -33.99 42.93 -39.65
C THR A 210 -34.14 42.79 -38.13
N ALA A 211 -33.38 41.89 -37.49
CA ALA A 211 -33.42 41.65 -36.04
C ALA A 211 -32.59 42.64 -35.20
N LEU A 212 -31.74 43.46 -35.83
CA LEU A 212 -31.02 44.55 -35.16
C LEU A 212 -31.95 45.79 -34.99
N GLY A 213 -32.80 45.76 -33.96
CA GLY A 213 -33.09 46.96 -33.16
C GLY A 213 -34.16 47.95 -33.63
N CYS A 214 -35.22 47.56 -34.33
CA CYS A 214 -36.36 48.46 -34.57
C CYS A 214 -37.71 47.73 -34.57
N THR A 215 -38.57 48.07 -33.62
CA THR A 215 -40.01 47.72 -33.56
C THR A 215 -40.82 48.28 -34.74
N CYS A 216 -40.19 48.97 -35.70
CA CYS A 216 -40.81 49.73 -36.77
C CYS A 216 -40.47 49.27 -38.20
N SER A 217 -39.80 48.13 -38.43
CA SER A 217 -39.47 47.64 -39.79
C SER A 217 -40.14 46.33 -40.21
N ALA A 218 -41.23 45.91 -39.54
CA ALA A 218 -42.04 44.76 -39.98
C ALA A 218 -42.63 44.94 -41.41
N GLY A 219 -42.68 46.18 -41.92
CA GLY A 219 -43.05 46.49 -43.31
C GLY A 219 -42.05 45.98 -44.37
N ALA A 220 -40.83 45.57 -43.98
CA ALA A 220 -39.82 45.11 -44.93
C ALA A 220 -39.85 43.59 -45.21
N LEU A 221 -40.61 42.79 -44.44
CA LEU A 221 -40.65 41.32 -44.56
C LEU A 221 -41.89 40.78 -45.30
N CYS A 222 -42.99 41.53 -45.38
CA CYS A 222 -44.25 41.04 -45.96
C CYS A 222 -45.01 42.14 -46.73
N ARG A 223 -45.48 41.85 -47.95
CA ARG A 223 -46.48 42.70 -48.64
C ARG A 223 -47.88 42.59 -48.01
N HIS A 224 -48.10 41.59 -47.15
CA HIS A 224 -49.35 41.35 -46.43
C HIS A 224 -49.26 41.90 -45.01
N ALA A 225 -50.00 42.98 -44.73
CA ALA A 225 -50.07 43.60 -43.41
C ALA A 225 -50.44 42.60 -42.28
N ALA A 226 -51.30 41.62 -42.59
CA ALA A 226 -51.73 40.59 -41.65
C ALA A 226 -50.60 39.64 -41.19
N LEU A 227 -49.66 39.28 -42.06
CA LEU A 227 -48.53 38.41 -41.68
C LEU A 227 -47.47 39.18 -40.87
N ALA A 228 -47.21 40.44 -41.23
CA ALA A 228 -46.31 41.32 -40.48
C ALA A 228 -46.78 41.52 -39.03
N GLU A 229 -48.10 41.69 -38.83
CA GLU A 229 -48.71 41.81 -37.50
C GLU A 229 -48.51 40.53 -36.67
N LYS A 230 -48.77 39.34 -37.24
CA LYS A 230 -48.55 38.05 -36.56
C LYS A 230 -47.09 37.82 -36.18
N VAL A 231 -46.14 38.17 -37.05
CA VAL A 231 -44.69 38.08 -36.75
C VAL A 231 -44.29 38.99 -35.59
N CYS A 232 -44.85 40.20 -35.54
CA CYS A 232 -44.63 41.12 -34.42
C CYS A 232 -45.20 40.55 -33.10
N ARG A 233 -46.43 40.03 -33.12
CA ARG A 233 -47.06 39.36 -31.96
C ARG A 233 -46.23 38.16 -31.48
N PHE A 234 -45.69 37.36 -32.39
CA PHE A 234 -44.78 36.26 -32.06
C PHE A 234 -43.50 36.74 -31.36
N GLY A 235 -42.85 37.79 -31.90
CA GLY A 235 -41.64 38.36 -31.30
C GLY A 235 -41.87 38.86 -29.87
N VAL A 236 -42.93 39.66 -29.67
CA VAL A 236 -43.33 40.17 -28.35
C VAL A 236 -43.65 39.02 -27.39
N PHE A 237 -44.32 37.96 -27.87
CA PHE A 237 -44.58 36.78 -27.05
C PHE A 237 -43.28 36.08 -26.62
N MET A 238 -42.32 35.90 -27.52
CA MET A 238 -41.05 35.24 -27.22
C MET A 238 -40.18 36.05 -26.26
N GLU A 239 -40.14 37.37 -26.38
CA GLU A 239 -39.47 38.26 -25.42
C GLU A 239 -40.08 38.14 -24.02
N ARG A 240 -41.41 38.23 -23.92
CA ARG A 240 -42.12 38.05 -22.64
C ARG A 240 -41.92 36.66 -22.06
N LEU A 241 -41.85 35.64 -22.90
CA LEU A 241 -41.59 34.27 -22.47
C LEU A 241 -40.18 34.15 -21.90
N LEU A 242 -39.17 34.75 -22.53
CA LEU A 242 -37.79 34.77 -22.04
C LEU A 242 -37.69 35.47 -20.68
N GLU A 243 -38.33 36.63 -20.53
CA GLU A 243 -38.39 37.36 -19.24
C GLU A 243 -39.06 36.52 -18.15
N ARG A 244 -40.21 35.92 -18.47
CA ARG A 244 -40.93 35.04 -17.55
C ARG A 244 -40.09 33.82 -17.17
N MET A 245 -39.38 33.21 -18.13
CA MET A 245 -38.49 32.08 -17.88
C MET A 245 -37.24 32.46 -17.06
N GLY A 246 -36.74 33.70 -17.19
CA GLY A 246 -35.63 34.22 -16.40
C GLY A 246 -35.99 34.54 -14.95
N SER A 247 -37.23 34.98 -14.72
CA SER A 247 -37.75 35.39 -13.39
C SER A 247 -38.49 34.30 -12.62
N VAL A 248 -38.51 33.05 -13.12
CA VAL A 248 -39.20 31.94 -12.44
C VAL A 248 -38.65 31.71 -11.03
N GLY A 249 -39.54 31.60 -10.05
CA GLY A 249 -39.23 31.37 -8.64
C GLY A 249 -40.42 31.79 -7.76
N GLY A 250 -40.50 31.31 -6.53
CA GLY A 250 -41.59 31.63 -5.60
C GLY A 250 -42.91 30.90 -5.90
N PHE A 251 -42.84 29.80 -6.64
CA PHE A 251 -44.00 28.97 -6.97
C PHE A 251 -43.58 27.53 -7.27
N GLY A 252 -44.35 26.56 -6.81
CA GLY A 252 -44.16 25.16 -7.20
C GLY A 252 -45.48 24.42 -7.33
N MET A 253 -45.60 23.59 -8.37
CA MET A 253 -46.80 22.77 -8.61
C MET A 253 -46.43 21.30 -8.73
N LEU A 254 -47.13 20.45 -7.98
CA LEU A 254 -47.11 18.99 -8.13
C LEU A 254 -48.29 18.55 -8.95
N VAL A 255 -48.03 17.69 -9.93
CA VAL A 255 -49.07 17.02 -10.73
C VAL A 255 -49.20 15.59 -10.21
N LEU A 256 -50.40 15.21 -9.82
CA LEU A 256 -50.71 13.91 -9.24
C LEU A 256 -51.34 12.97 -10.27
N GLN A 257 -51.13 11.68 -10.09
CA GLN A 257 -51.83 10.62 -10.82
C GLN A 257 -52.18 9.51 -9.83
N GLY A 258 -53.49 9.31 -9.58
CA GLY A 258 -53.96 8.35 -8.56
C GLY A 258 -53.47 8.71 -7.14
N GLY A 259 -53.49 9.99 -6.79
CA GLY A 259 -53.04 10.50 -5.49
C GLY A 259 -51.51 10.51 -5.26
N GLN A 260 -50.70 10.02 -6.20
CA GLN A 260 -49.24 10.05 -6.11
C GLN A 260 -48.61 11.13 -7.02
N PRO A 261 -47.56 11.84 -6.56
CA PRO A 261 -46.90 12.85 -7.36
C PRO A 261 -46.15 12.25 -8.55
N CYS A 262 -46.55 12.65 -9.75
CA CYS A 262 -45.97 12.18 -11.01
C CYS A 262 -45.09 13.22 -11.70
N ASN A 263 -45.37 14.52 -11.53
CA ASN A 263 -44.57 15.60 -12.07
C ASN A 263 -44.42 16.75 -11.06
N LEU A 264 -43.40 17.59 -11.26
CA LEU A 264 -43.06 18.76 -10.48
C LEU A 264 -42.72 19.90 -11.44
N LEU A 265 -43.41 21.03 -11.35
CA LEU A 265 -43.28 22.16 -12.28
C LEU A 265 -43.06 23.48 -11.52
N PRO A 266 -42.19 24.37 -12.02
CA PRO A 266 -41.92 25.66 -11.39
C PRO A 266 -42.86 26.78 -11.89
N LEU A 267 -43.80 26.45 -12.77
CA LEU A 267 -44.80 27.34 -13.33
C LEU A 267 -46.18 26.70 -13.24
N GLU A 268 -47.20 27.53 -13.12
CA GLU A 268 -48.59 27.10 -13.23
C GLU A 268 -48.89 26.68 -14.67
N VAL A 269 -49.50 25.50 -14.81
CA VAL A 269 -49.87 24.90 -16.11
C VAL A 269 -51.29 24.40 -16.01
N ARG A 270 -52.12 24.70 -17.03
CA ARG A 270 -53.48 24.17 -17.08
C ARG A 270 -53.44 22.67 -17.41
N THR A 271 -53.94 21.83 -16.52
CA THR A 271 -54.02 20.37 -16.71
C THR A 271 -55.29 19.82 -16.08
N GLU A 272 -55.85 18.77 -16.67
CA GLU A 272 -57.01 18.02 -16.14
C GLU A 272 -56.63 17.08 -14.98
N LYS A 273 -55.33 16.88 -14.75
CA LYS A 273 -54.84 16.06 -13.64
C LYS A 273 -54.95 16.82 -12.33
N GLU A 274 -55.16 16.08 -11.24
CA GLU A 274 -55.15 16.65 -9.89
C GLU A 274 -53.80 17.33 -9.60
N THR A 275 -53.82 18.55 -9.08
CA THR A 275 -52.62 19.34 -8.78
C THR A 275 -52.56 19.79 -7.32
N ARG A 276 -51.35 19.99 -6.80
CA ARG A 276 -51.09 20.66 -5.52
C ARG A 276 -50.10 21.80 -5.72
N VAL A 277 -50.43 22.98 -5.21
CA VAL A 277 -49.64 24.20 -5.38
C VAL A 277 -48.94 24.55 -4.07
N PHE A 278 -47.74 25.12 -4.16
CA PHE A 278 -46.86 25.52 -3.06
C PHE A 278 -46.33 26.93 -3.30
N GLY A 279 -46.09 27.66 -2.21
CA GLY A 279 -45.59 29.04 -2.27
C GLY A 279 -44.11 29.17 -2.66
N THR A 280 -43.37 28.06 -2.75
CA THR A 280 -42.00 28.01 -3.29
C THR A 280 -41.77 26.73 -4.06
N PHE A 281 -40.87 26.77 -5.04
CA PHE A 281 -40.43 25.59 -5.76
C PHE A 281 -39.61 24.65 -4.86
N ASN A 282 -38.82 25.19 -3.91
CA ASN A 282 -38.10 24.40 -2.92
C ASN A 282 -39.03 23.53 -2.07
N GLU A 283 -40.17 24.06 -1.60
CA GLU A 283 -41.14 23.30 -0.82
C GLU A 283 -41.79 22.17 -1.64
N ALA A 284 -42.21 22.49 -2.88
CA ALA A 284 -42.75 21.50 -3.81
C ALA A 284 -41.71 20.38 -4.09
N CYS A 285 -40.43 20.74 -4.28
CA CYS A 285 -39.33 19.78 -4.44
C CYS A 285 -39.23 18.85 -3.23
N GLN A 286 -39.20 19.39 -2.02
CA GLN A 286 -39.07 18.61 -0.80
C GLN A 286 -40.21 17.58 -0.68
N ARG A 287 -41.46 18.00 -0.92
CA ARG A 287 -42.63 17.13 -0.90
C ARG A 287 -42.58 16.05 -1.98
N TYR A 288 -42.29 16.44 -3.23
CA TYR A 288 -42.20 15.51 -4.37
C TYR A 288 -41.27 14.33 -4.10
N PHE A 289 -40.05 14.62 -3.63
CA PHE A 289 -39.05 13.58 -3.46
C PHE A 289 -39.21 12.78 -2.16
N VAL A 290 -39.84 13.34 -1.12
CA VAL A 290 -40.20 12.58 0.09
C VAL A 290 -41.32 11.59 -0.21
N GLU A 291 -42.40 12.03 -0.87
CA GLU A 291 -43.53 11.16 -1.23
C GLU A 291 -43.14 10.09 -2.25
N LYS A 292 -42.18 10.39 -3.13
CA LYS A 292 -41.57 9.42 -4.06
C LYS A 292 -40.69 8.38 -3.35
N ALA A 293 -40.11 8.72 -2.20
CA ALA A 293 -39.22 7.85 -1.43
C ALA A 293 -40.02 6.86 -0.55
N LYS A 294 -40.85 6.00 -1.16
CA LYS A 294 -41.29 4.75 -0.51
C LYS A 294 -40.07 3.85 -0.22
N PRO A 295 -40.11 3.02 0.84
CA PRO A 295 -38.91 2.38 1.38
C PRO A 295 -38.21 1.55 0.31
N GLU A 296 -36.90 1.74 0.18
CA GLU A 296 -36.06 0.94 -0.70
C GLU A 296 -36.26 -0.54 -0.35
N VAL A 297 -36.90 -1.29 -1.25
CA VAL A 297 -36.76 -2.75 -1.28
C VAL A 297 -35.27 -3.03 -1.28
N SER A 298 -34.79 -3.73 -0.24
CA SER A 298 -33.36 -3.89 0.00
C SER A 298 -32.69 -4.43 -1.28
N LYS A 299 -31.47 -3.96 -1.56
CA LYS A 299 -30.67 -4.51 -2.67
C LYS A 299 -30.51 -6.03 -2.56
N SER A 300 -30.69 -6.62 -1.38
CA SER A 300 -30.69 -8.07 -1.18
C SER A 300 -31.94 -8.74 -1.76
N ALA A 301 -33.14 -8.16 -1.61
CA ALA A 301 -34.38 -8.74 -2.16
C ALA A 301 -34.41 -8.72 -3.69
N VAL A 302 -33.87 -7.66 -4.32
CA VAL A 302 -33.73 -7.61 -5.78
C VAL A 302 -32.65 -8.58 -6.28
N ALA A 303 -31.57 -8.77 -5.51
CA ALA A 303 -30.55 -9.75 -5.84
C ALA A 303 -31.08 -11.20 -5.71
N GLU A 304 -31.85 -11.48 -4.66
CA GLU A 304 -32.50 -12.76 -4.41
C GLU A 304 -33.49 -13.12 -5.52
N ALA A 305 -34.36 -12.18 -5.92
CA ALA A 305 -35.29 -12.37 -7.03
C ALA A 305 -34.57 -12.71 -8.35
N LYS A 306 -33.43 -12.07 -8.64
CA LYS A 306 -32.61 -12.39 -9.81
C LYS A 306 -31.97 -13.77 -9.74
N GLN A 307 -31.50 -14.20 -8.57
CA GLN A 307 -30.92 -15.54 -8.39
C GLN A 307 -31.99 -16.62 -8.55
N HIS A 308 -33.20 -16.42 -8.01
CA HIS A 308 -34.33 -17.33 -8.23
C HIS A 308 -34.80 -17.38 -9.68
N GLN A 309 -34.79 -16.25 -10.40
CA GLN A 309 -35.08 -16.23 -11.83
C GLN A 309 -34.04 -17.04 -12.62
N ARG A 310 -32.76 -16.89 -12.29
CA ARG A 310 -31.68 -17.63 -12.93
C ARG A 310 -31.76 -19.14 -12.69
N VAL A 311 -32.17 -19.56 -11.49
CA VAL A 311 -32.42 -20.98 -11.18
C VAL A 311 -33.53 -21.54 -12.08
N ARG A 312 -34.64 -20.81 -12.24
CA ARG A 312 -35.76 -21.22 -13.11
C ARG A 312 -35.36 -21.34 -14.59
N GLU A 313 -34.48 -20.47 -15.08
CA GLU A 313 -33.93 -20.58 -16.43
C GLU A 313 -33.10 -21.85 -16.59
N LEU A 314 -32.21 -22.13 -15.64
CA LEU A 314 -31.37 -23.32 -15.69
C LEU A 314 -32.18 -24.63 -15.58
N GLU A 315 -33.28 -24.63 -14.82
CA GLU A 315 -34.19 -25.79 -14.72
C GLU A 315 -34.85 -26.08 -16.08
N ARG A 316 -35.28 -25.05 -16.80
CA ARG A 316 -35.81 -25.20 -18.17
C ARG A 316 -34.75 -25.71 -19.14
N ASP A 317 -33.51 -25.21 -19.02
CA ASP A 317 -32.40 -25.66 -19.86
C ASP A 317 -32.06 -27.15 -19.64
N VAL A 318 -32.16 -27.64 -18.38
CA VAL A 318 -31.95 -29.06 -18.04
C VAL A 318 -33.01 -29.93 -18.69
N GLU A 319 -34.29 -29.55 -18.56
CA GLU A 319 -35.40 -30.28 -19.15
C GLU A 319 -35.27 -30.35 -20.68
N ALA A 320 -35.01 -29.22 -21.32
CA ALA A 320 -34.80 -29.14 -22.76
C ALA A 320 -33.58 -29.96 -23.24
N CYS A 321 -32.52 -30.07 -22.44
CA CYS A 321 -31.37 -30.92 -22.80
C CYS A 321 -31.69 -32.41 -22.70
N ARG A 322 -32.49 -32.82 -21.71
CA ARG A 322 -32.91 -34.23 -21.54
C ARG A 322 -33.87 -34.66 -22.63
N GLU A 323 -34.88 -33.84 -22.91
CA GLU A 323 -35.85 -34.07 -24.01
C GLU A 323 -35.12 -34.25 -25.35
N LYS A 324 -34.14 -33.39 -25.66
CA LYS A 324 -33.32 -33.54 -26.88
C LYS A 324 -32.49 -34.82 -26.91
N ALA A 325 -31.97 -35.27 -25.76
CA ALA A 325 -31.20 -36.50 -25.67
C ALA A 325 -32.07 -37.74 -25.84
N GLU A 326 -33.29 -37.72 -25.29
CA GLU A 326 -34.28 -38.78 -25.42
C GLU A 326 -34.79 -38.89 -26.86
N LEU A 327 -35.16 -37.77 -27.50
CA LEU A 327 -35.60 -37.75 -28.90
C LEU A 327 -34.55 -38.32 -29.86
N MET A 328 -33.27 -37.99 -29.66
CA MET A 328 -32.18 -38.59 -30.46
C MET A 328 -31.99 -40.09 -30.21
N GLY A 329 -32.40 -40.62 -29.06
CA GLY A 329 -32.29 -42.04 -28.73
C GLY A 329 -33.49 -42.87 -29.18
N SER A 330 -34.68 -42.27 -29.21
CA SER A 330 -35.94 -42.95 -29.53
C SER A 330 -36.35 -42.86 -31.01
N ASP A 331 -35.98 -41.76 -31.69
CA ASP A 331 -36.41 -41.53 -33.07
C ASP A 331 -35.55 -42.32 -34.07
N PRO A 332 -36.13 -43.27 -34.82
CA PRO A 332 -35.39 -44.05 -35.83
C PRO A 332 -34.76 -43.17 -36.92
N LEU A 333 -35.34 -42.00 -37.22
CA LEU A 333 -34.82 -41.03 -38.18
C LEU A 333 -33.44 -40.50 -37.79
N ALA A 334 -33.16 -40.41 -36.47
CA ALA A 334 -31.86 -39.96 -35.99
C ALA A 334 -30.75 -40.94 -36.40
N ALA A 335 -30.97 -42.24 -36.25
CA ALA A 335 -30.01 -43.27 -36.65
C ALA A 335 -29.77 -43.27 -38.17
N GLU A 336 -30.82 -43.09 -38.97
CA GLU A 336 -30.74 -42.98 -40.43
C GLU A 336 -29.94 -41.76 -40.88
N ILE A 337 -30.15 -40.59 -40.26
CA ILE A 337 -29.36 -39.38 -40.53
C ILE A 337 -27.88 -39.64 -40.25
N PHE A 338 -27.53 -40.16 -39.07
CA PHE A 338 -26.12 -40.43 -38.75
C PHE A 338 -25.50 -41.50 -39.66
N GLY A 339 -26.27 -42.51 -40.08
CA GLY A 339 -25.85 -43.53 -41.05
C GLY A 339 -25.56 -42.93 -42.44
N ALA A 340 -26.45 -42.08 -42.94
CA ALA A 340 -26.28 -41.39 -44.22
C ALA A 340 -25.02 -40.51 -44.21
N PHE A 341 -24.79 -39.75 -43.15
CA PHE A 341 -23.58 -38.93 -43.01
C PHE A 341 -22.29 -39.76 -42.93
N HIS A 342 -22.33 -40.93 -42.27
CA HIS A 342 -21.19 -41.83 -42.24
C HIS A 342 -20.84 -42.34 -43.65
N ALA A 343 -21.85 -42.74 -44.43
CA ALA A 343 -21.68 -43.17 -45.82
C ALA A 343 -21.12 -42.06 -46.72
N PHE A 344 -21.60 -40.81 -46.57
CA PHE A 344 -21.05 -39.65 -47.29
C PHE A 344 -19.58 -39.36 -46.93
N ARG A 345 -19.19 -39.63 -45.69
CA ARG A 345 -17.81 -39.42 -45.25
C ARG A 345 -16.86 -40.46 -45.84
N GLU A 346 -17.30 -41.72 -45.94
CA GLU A 346 -16.50 -42.80 -46.52
C GLU A 346 -16.31 -42.66 -48.03
N SER A 347 -17.27 -42.07 -48.74
CA SER A 347 -17.20 -41.89 -50.19
C SER A 347 -16.21 -40.80 -50.66
N ARG A 348 -15.62 -40.01 -49.74
CA ARG A 348 -14.64 -38.93 -50.01
C ARG A 348 -15.09 -37.90 -51.05
N VAL A 349 -16.39 -37.70 -51.20
CA VAL A 349 -16.98 -36.74 -52.14
C VAL A 349 -16.80 -35.30 -51.64
N GLY A 350 -16.66 -34.35 -52.57
CA GLY A 350 -16.52 -32.92 -52.26
C GLY A 350 -17.80 -32.30 -51.67
N TRP A 351 -17.65 -31.28 -50.83
CA TRP A 351 -18.77 -30.67 -50.10
C TRP A 351 -19.79 -29.95 -50.99
N ASP A 352 -19.34 -29.40 -52.13
CA ASP A 352 -20.23 -28.75 -53.11
C ASP A 352 -21.14 -29.77 -53.80
N ASP A 353 -20.63 -30.99 -54.02
CA ASP A 353 -21.40 -32.10 -54.58
C ASP A 353 -22.42 -32.64 -53.56
N ILE A 354 -22.09 -32.62 -52.26
CA ILE A 354 -23.02 -32.99 -51.17
C ILE A 354 -24.18 -31.98 -51.07
N LEU A 355 -23.92 -30.68 -51.29
CA LEU A 355 -24.97 -29.66 -51.34
C LEU A 355 -25.86 -29.79 -52.58
N ALA A 356 -25.28 -30.14 -53.73
CA ALA A 356 -26.03 -30.43 -54.94
C ALA A 356 -26.89 -31.70 -54.79
N PHE A 357 -26.32 -32.76 -54.18
CA PHE A 357 -27.02 -34.00 -53.84
C PHE A 357 -28.18 -33.73 -52.88
N LYS A 358 -27.95 -32.96 -51.80
CA LYS A 358 -29.00 -32.56 -50.86
C LYS A 358 -30.15 -31.83 -51.56
N LYS A 359 -29.87 -30.88 -52.46
CA LYS A 359 -30.92 -30.16 -53.21
C LYS A 359 -31.75 -31.09 -54.09
N LYS A 360 -31.13 -32.11 -54.66
CA LYS A 360 -31.81 -33.12 -55.47
C LYS A 360 -32.71 -34.01 -54.61
N GLU A 361 -32.18 -34.54 -53.51
CA GLU A 361 -32.93 -35.38 -52.55
C GLU A 361 -34.05 -34.62 -51.85
N ASP A 362 -33.87 -33.31 -51.59
CA ASP A 362 -34.92 -32.44 -51.05
C ASP A 362 -36.08 -32.27 -52.05
N ALA A 363 -35.79 -32.22 -53.36
CA ALA A 363 -36.81 -32.14 -54.41
C ALA A 363 -37.54 -33.48 -54.64
N GLU A 364 -36.86 -34.59 -54.37
CA GLU A 364 -37.42 -35.95 -54.42
C GLU A 364 -38.15 -36.35 -53.12
N GLY A 365 -38.11 -35.50 -52.08
CA GLY A 365 -38.89 -35.65 -50.85
C GLY A 365 -38.29 -36.61 -49.82
N ASN A 366 -36.97 -36.82 -49.83
CA ASN A 366 -36.32 -37.74 -48.89
C ASN A 366 -36.43 -37.26 -47.43
N PRO A 367 -37.00 -38.06 -46.50
CA PRO A 367 -37.23 -37.66 -45.11
C PRO A 367 -35.95 -37.34 -44.34
N VAL A 368 -34.84 -38.03 -44.63
CA VAL A 368 -33.52 -37.81 -44.00
C VAL A 368 -32.94 -36.46 -44.43
N SER A 369 -33.07 -36.13 -45.71
CA SER A 369 -32.56 -34.87 -46.25
C SER A 369 -33.36 -33.67 -45.73
N LEU A 370 -34.69 -33.78 -45.69
CA LEU A 370 -35.58 -32.73 -45.19
C LEU A 370 -35.40 -32.43 -43.69
N ALA A 371 -35.01 -33.43 -42.90
CA ALA A 371 -34.74 -33.25 -41.47
C ALA A 371 -33.49 -32.39 -41.19
N ILE A 372 -32.53 -32.32 -42.13
CA ILE A 372 -31.28 -31.56 -41.96
C ILE A 372 -31.50 -30.12 -42.45
N LYS A 373 -31.64 -29.18 -41.52
CA LYS A 373 -31.92 -27.77 -41.86
C LYS A 373 -30.70 -26.96 -42.23
N LYS A 374 -29.67 -27.06 -41.40
CA LYS A 374 -28.47 -26.22 -41.50
C LYS A 374 -27.27 -27.06 -41.18
N VAL A 375 -26.23 -26.94 -41.99
CA VAL A 375 -24.95 -27.60 -41.78
C VAL A 375 -23.89 -26.52 -41.72
N ASN A 376 -23.08 -26.53 -40.65
CA ASN A 376 -21.97 -25.62 -40.46
C ASN A 376 -20.65 -26.36 -40.69
N PHE A 377 -20.15 -26.18 -41.91
CA PHE A 377 -18.99 -26.89 -42.46
C PHE A 377 -17.68 -26.63 -41.72
N ARG A 378 -17.50 -25.43 -41.13
CA ARG A 378 -16.26 -25.09 -40.41
C ARG A 378 -16.15 -25.75 -39.04
N SER A 379 -17.27 -26.14 -38.46
CA SER A 379 -17.33 -26.64 -37.07
C SER A 379 -17.78 -28.09 -36.95
N GLY A 380 -18.09 -28.77 -38.06
CA GLY A 380 -18.58 -30.14 -38.05
C GLY A 380 -19.94 -30.31 -37.35
N THR A 381 -20.76 -29.25 -37.29
CA THR A 381 -22.06 -29.26 -36.61
C THR A 381 -23.21 -29.11 -37.60
N ALA A 382 -24.32 -29.78 -37.36
CA ALA A 382 -25.55 -29.63 -38.11
C ALA A 382 -26.74 -29.45 -37.17
N GLN A 383 -27.79 -28.81 -37.67
CA GLN A 383 -29.07 -28.67 -37.00
C GLN A 383 -30.06 -29.60 -37.68
N ILE A 384 -30.47 -30.63 -36.94
CA ILE A 384 -31.46 -31.61 -37.39
C ILE A 384 -32.81 -31.32 -36.72
N ARG A 385 -33.90 -31.59 -37.42
CA ARG A 385 -35.25 -31.57 -36.87
C ARG A 385 -35.70 -33.01 -36.62
N LEU A 386 -35.99 -33.33 -35.37
CA LEU A 386 -36.59 -34.59 -34.95
C LEU A 386 -37.94 -34.24 -34.30
N GLY A 387 -39.04 -34.76 -34.86
CA GLY A 387 -40.39 -34.27 -34.55
C GLY A 387 -40.53 -32.76 -34.80
N ASP A 388 -40.96 -32.02 -33.78
CA ASP A 388 -41.09 -30.55 -33.81
C ASP A 388 -39.88 -29.79 -33.25
N THR A 389 -38.84 -30.51 -32.78
CA THR A 389 -37.72 -29.92 -32.06
C THR A 389 -36.46 -29.87 -32.91
N ASP A 390 -35.81 -28.70 -32.91
CA ASP A 390 -34.53 -28.48 -33.59
C ASP A 390 -33.35 -28.76 -32.64
N ILE A 391 -32.48 -29.68 -33.06
CA ILE A 391 -31.39 -30.22 -32.25
C ILE A 391 -30.05 -30.00 -32.97
N ASP A 392 -29.10 -29.41 -32.24
CA ASP A 392 -27.75 -29.22 -32.75
C ASP A 392 -26.89 -30.46 -32.47
N VAL A 393 -26.36 -31.06 -33.52
CA VAL A 393 -25.61 -32.30 -33.49
C VAL A 393 -24.21 -32.13 -34.09
N CYS A 394 -23.23 -32.83 -33.52
CA CYS A 394 -21.88 -32.94 -34.08
C CYS A 394 -21.83 -34.14 -35.02
N MET A 395 -21.62 -33.89 -36.30
CA MET A 395 -21.67 -34.91 -37.35
C MET A 395 -20.38 -35.73 -37.44
N ASP A 396 -19.27 -35.19 -36.94
CA ASP A 396 -17.98 -35.88 -36.89
C ASP A 396 -17.95 -37.04 -35.88
N LYS A 397 -18.98 -37.16 -35.06
CA LYS A 397 -19.11 -38.11 -33.93
C LYS A 397 -20.41 -38.89 -34.05
N ASN A 398 -20.44 -40.06 -33.42
CA ASN A 398 -21.61 -40.93 -33.46
C ASN A 398 -22.81 -40.36 -32.66
N ILE A 399 -23.98 -40.97 -32.86
CA ILE A 399 -25.22 -40.62 -32.16
C ILE A 399 -25.08 -40.70 -30.63
N HIS A 400 -24.42 -41.75 -30.13
CA HIS A 400 -24.18 -41.95 -28.69
C HIS A 400 -23.36 -40.83 -28.06
N TYR A 401 -22.37 -40.29 -28.77
CA TYR A 401 -21.59 -39.15 -28.31
C TYR A 401 -22.46 -37.90 -28.20
N ASN A 402 -23.35 -37.65 -29.17
CA ASN A 402 -24.26 -36.51 -29.12
C ASN A 402 -25.27 -36.63 -27.99
N ILE A 403 -25.85 -37.82 -27.78
CA ILE A 403 -26.72 -38.12 -26.63
C ILE A 403 -25.98 -37.86 -25.31
N SER A 404 -24.77 -38.42 -25.16
CA SER A 404 -23.93 -38.23 -23.97
C SER A 404 -23.61 -36.76 -23.72
N ARG A 405 -23.33 -35.98 -24.77
CA ARG A 405 -23.05 -34.54 -24.69
C ARG A 405 -24.23 -33.75 -24.12
N TYR A 406 -25.48 -34.09 -24.47
CA TYR A 406 -26.65 -33.40 -23.92
C TYR A 406 -26.95 -33.82 -22.47
N TYR A 407 -26.74 -35.09 -22.11
CA TYR A 407 -26.81 -35.54 -20.71
C TYR A 407 -25.72 -34.89 -19.84
N GLU A 408 -24.49 -34.75 -20.33
CA GLU A 408 -23.41 -34.06 -19.64
C GLU A 408 -23.72 -32.56 -19.46
N LYS A 409 -24.32 -31.91 -20.46
CA LYS A 409 -24.79 -30.52 -20.35
C LYS A 409 -25.89 -30.35 -19.31
N ALA A 410 -26.83 -31.29 -19.24
CA ALA A 410 -27.88 -31.31 -18.22
C ALA A 410 -27.27 -31.45 -16.82
N LYS A 411 -26.40 -32.45 -16.61
CA LYS A 411 -25.70 -32.69 -15.34
C LYS A 411 -24.84 -31.49 -14.89
N ALA A 412 -24.16 -30.83 -15.83
CA ALA A 412 -23.39 -29.63 -15.54
C ALA A 412 -24.27 -28.44 -15.12
N SER A 413 -25.50 -28.35 -15.64
CA SER A 413 -26.46 -27.30 -15.29
C SER A 413 -27.14 -27.59 -13.95
N GLU A 414 -27.43 -28.86 -13.64
CA GLU A 414 -27.91 -29.30 -12.31
C GLU A 414 -26.92 -28.97 -11.20
N LEU A 415 -25.62 -29.23 -11.41
CA LEU A 415 -24.59 -28.87 -10.44
C LEU A 415 -24.52 -27.35 -10.20
N LYS A 416 -24.81 -26.53 -11.23
CA LYS A 416 -24.90 -25.07 -11.09
C LYS A 416 -26.14 -24.66 -10.31
N ILE A 417 -27.28 -25.32 -10.51
CA ILE A 417 -28.51 -25.11 -9.74
C ILE A 417 -28.25 -25.39 -8.26
N GLU A 418 -27.65 -26.54 -7.93
CA GLU A 418 -27.37 -26.95 -6.55
C GLU A 418 -26.44 -25.95 -5.84
N ARG A 419 -25.36 -25.53 -6.52
CA ARG A 419 -24.43 -24.51 -6.00
C ARG A 419 -25.11 -23.17 -5.79
N THR A 420 -26.01 -22.76 -6.69
CA THR A 420 -26.74 -21.49 -6.60
C THR A 420 -27.77 -21.53 -5.48
N ARG A 421 -28.51 -22.64 -5.31
CA ARG A 421 -29.44 -22.84 -4.19
C ARG A 421 -28.73 -22.77 -2.83
N LYS A 422 -27.59 -23.45 -2.67
CA LYS A 422 -26.75 -23.37 -1.46
C LYS A 422 -26.23 -21.95 -1.18
N ALA A 423 -25.98 -21.15 -2.22
CA ALA A 423 -25.57 -19.76 -2.07
C ALA A 423 -26.73 -18.85 -1.63
N ILE A 424 -27.96 -19.10 -2.12
CA ILE A 424 -29.18 -18.39 -1.70
C ILE A 424 -29.48 -18.69 -0.23
N GLU A 425 -29.42 -19.96 0.18
CA GLU A 425 -29.64 -20.38 1.57
C GLU A 425 -28.67 -19.69 2.54
N LYS A 426 -27.36 -19.70 2.24
CA LYS A 426 -26.36 -18.96 3.01
C LYS A 426 -26.58 -17.44 3.04
N LEU A 427 -27.19 -16.88 2.00
CA LEU A 427 -27.54 -15.46 1.97
C LEU A 427 -28.75 -15.18 2.87
N ALA A 428 -29.77 -16.04 2.84
CA ALA A 428 -30.93 -15.96 3.71
C ALA A 428 -30.54 -16.08 5.19
N GLU A 429 -29.66 -17.02 5.54
CA GLU A 429 -29.10 -17.15 6.89
C GLU A 429 -28.41 -15.87 7.37
N LYS A 430 -27.63 -15.21 6.50
CA LYS A 430 -26.97 -13.93 6.82
C LYS A 430 -27.95 -12.80 7.03
N VAL A 431 -29.01 -12.72 6.22
CA VAL A 431 -30.06 -11.69 6.38
C VAL A 431 -30.84 -11.91 7.67
N VAL A 432 -31.12 -13.17 8.04
CA VAL A 432 -31.76 -13.52 9.32
C VAL A 432 -30.85 -13.21 10.51
N ALA A 433 -29.54 -13.45 10.38
CA ALA A 433 -28.55 -13.08 11.39
C ALA A 433 -28.43 -11.56 11.56
N GLU A 434 -28.49 -10.78 10.47
CA GLU A 434 -28.49 -9.32 10.51
C GLU A 434 -29.76 -8.75 11.17
N LYS A 435 -30.92 -9.38 10.96
CA LYS A 435 -32.20 -8.99 11.60
C LYS A 435 -32.31 -9.38 13.08
N LYS A 436 -31.52 -10.37 13.54
CA LYS A 436 -31.45 -10.80 14.94
C LYS A 436 -30.48 -9.99 15.80
N HIS A 437 -29.88 -8.92 15.28
CA HIS A 437 -29.26 -7.91 16.15
C HIS A 437 -30.34 -7.24 16.99
N VAL A 438 -30.65 -7.88 18.12
CA VAL A 438 -31.34 -7.30 19.28
C VAL A 438 -30.70 -5.95 19.55
N ALA A 439 -31.53 -4.94 19.78
CA ALA A 439 -31.10 -3.61 20.18
C ALA A 439 -30.32 -3.71 21.50
N VAL A 440 -29.00 -3.89 21.40
CA VAL A 440 -28.09 -3.76 22.54
C VAL A 440 -28.15 -2.29 22.96
N GLU A 441 -28.59 -2.02 24.18
CA GLU A 441 -28.56 -0.68 24.77
C GLU A 441 -27.16 -0.08 24.58
N LYS A 442 -27.10 1.13 24.00
CA LYS A 442 -25.81 1.80 23.78
C LYS A 442 -25.17 2.09 25.13
N ARG A 443 -23.99 1.50 25.37
CA ARG A 443 -23.19 1.80 26.57
C ARG A 443 -22.93 3.30 26.69
N LYS A 444 -22.94 3.82 27.92
CA LYS A 444 -22.53 5.20 28.20
C LYS A 444 -21.01 5.30 28.03
N ALA A 445 -20.56 6.19 27.15
CA ALA A 445 -19.13 6.44 26.94
C ALA A 445 -18.52 7.16 28.15
N TYR A 446 -17.36 6.69 28.62
CA TYR A 446 -16.63 7.37 29.69
C TYR A 446 -15.98 8.66 29.18
N TRP A 447 -15.83 9.64 30.07
CA TRP A 447 -15.29 10.96 29.72
C TRP A 447 -13.87 10.91 29.14
N PHE A 448 -13.08 9.89 29.47
CA PHE A 448 -11.69 9.72 29.02
C PHE A 448 -11.58 9.11 27.61
N GLU A 449 -12.62 8.46 27.08
CA GLU A 449 -12.62 7.82 25.75
C GLU A 449 -12.44 8.82 24.59
N LYS A 450 -12.70 10.11 24.86
CA LYS A 450 -12.44 11.20 23.91
C LYS A 450 -10.94 11.38 23.60
N PHE A 451 -10.06 10.90 24.48
CA PHE A 451 -8.60 10.90 24.33
C PHE A 451 -8.08 9.50 23.93
N HIS A 452 -6.81 9.40 23.57
CA HIS A 452 -6.15 8.09 23.63
C HIS A 452 -5.90 7.77 25.10
N PHE A 453 -6.33 6.60 25.56
CA PHE A 453 -6.23 6.24 26.97
C PHE A 453 -5.68 4.83 27.13
N VAL A 454 -4.96 4.62 28.23
CA VAL A 454 -4.56 3.31 28.72
C VAL A 454 -4.86 3.27 30.22
N LEU A 455 -5.68 2.31 30.65
CA LEU A 455 -5.99 2.11 32.05
C LEU A 455 -4.95 1.18 32.67
N LEU A 456 -4.45 1.56 33.84
CA LEU A 456 -3.50 0.84 34.66
C LEU A 456 -4.08 0.69 36.08
N PRO A 457 -3.56 -0.20 36.93
CA PRO A 457 -4.04 -0.33 38.30
C PRO A 457 -3.88 1.01 39.07
N GLY A 458 -4.99 1.66 39.42
CA GLY A 458 -5.03 2.95 40.12
C GLY A 458 -4.50 4.16 39.34
N LYS A 459 -4.18 4.00 38.04
CA LYS A 459 -3.62 5.07 37.20
C LYS A 459 -4.22 5.06 35.80
N ILE A 460 -4.21 6.22 35.15
CA ILE A 460 -4.62 6.37 33.76
C ILE A 460 -3.55 7.12 32.98
N VAL A 461 -3.19 6.59 31.80
CA VAL A 461 -2.38 7.31 30.82
C VAL A 461 -3.34 7.95 29.82
N LEU A 462 -3.21 9.25 29.59
CA LEU A 462 -4.01 9.99 28.62
C LEU A 462 -3.11 10.67 27.59
N SER A 463 -3.50 10.63 26.32
CA SER A 463 -2.81 11.29 25.21
C SER A 463 -3.82 11.99 24.30
N GLY A 464 -3.51 13.23 23.91
CA GLY A 464 -4.40 14.00 23.03
C GLY A 464 -4.31 13.54 21.57
N LYS A 465 -5.49 13.42 20.92
CA LYS A 465 -5.60 13.02 19.49
C LYS A 465 -5.23 14.17 18.54
N ASN A 466 -5.19 15.42 19.02
CA ASN A 466 -4.86 16.62 18.26
C ASN A 466 -4.33 17.74 19.19
N ALA A 467 -3.78 18.82 18.62
CA ALA A 467 -3.21 19.93 19.38
C ALA A 467 -4.20 20.59 20.36
N GLN A 468 -5.48 20.70 19.99
CA GLN A 468 -6.53 21.25 20.87
C GLN A 468 -6.78 20.35 22.09
N GLN A 469 -6.80 19.03 21.89
CA GLN A 469 -6.95 18.06 22.97
C GLN A 469 -5.71 18.02 23.86
N ASN A 470 -4.49 18.16 23.32
CA ASN A 470 -3.28 18.29 24.12
C ASN A 470 -3.38 19.48 25.09
N GLU A 471 -3.88 20.63 24.62
CA GLU A 471 -4.10 21.80 25.49
C GLU A 471 -5.14 21.55 26.57
N ILE A 472 -6.26 20.90 26.23
CA ILE A 472 -7.30 20.56 27.22
C ILE A 472 -6.75 19.62 28.27
N LEU A 473 -5.98 18.61 27.83
CA LEU A 473 -5.40 17.57 28.66
C LEU A 473 -4.41 18.15 29.65
N VAL A 474 -3.45 18.96 29.19
CA VAL A 474 -2.47 19.61 30.07
C VAL A 474 -3.12 20.66 30.99
N LYS A 475 -4.09 21.46 30.51
CA LYS A 475 -4.69 22.52 31.35
C LYS A 475 -5.66 22.01 32.41
N LYS A 476 -6.44 20.98 32.11
CA LYS A 476 -7.53 20.53 32.98
C LYS A 476 -7.19 19.28 33.79
N PHE A 477 -6.31 18.42 33.27
CA PHE A 477 -6.13 17.08 33.81
C PHE A 477 -4.70 16.78 34.29
N LEU A 478 -3.69 17.56 33.92
CA LEU A 478 -2.32 17.35 34.42
C LEU A 478 -2.19 17.73 35.90
N ARG A 479 -1.90 16.74 36.74
CA ARG A 479 -1.56 16.85 38.18
C ARG A 479 -0.35 15.98 38.54
N GLY A 480 -0.12 14.91 37.80
CA GLY A 480 0.99 13.96 37.97
C GLY A 480 2.14 14.24 37.01
N LEU A 481 2.45 13.27 36.15
CA LEU A 481 3.63 13.30 35.28
C LEU A 481 3.26 13.60 33.83
N TYR A 482 4.02 14.49 33.21
CA TYR A 482 3.92 14.83 31.80
C TYR A 482 5.02 14.15 30.99
N PHE A 483 4.66 13.51 29.87
CA PHE A 483 5.55 12.79 28.96
C PHE A 483 5.49 13.39 27.56
N HIS A 484 6.65 13.47 26.91
CA HIS A 484 6.75 13.89 25.52
C HIS A 484 7.95 13.24 24.83
N CYS A 485 7.79 12.88 23.56
CA CYS A 485 8.88 12.38 22.72
C CYS A 485 9.67 13.57 22.15
N SER A 486 11.00 13.51 22.13
CA SER A 486 11.86 14.64 21.70
C SER A 486 11.78 14.97 20.19
N VAL A 487 10.77 14.45 19.48
CA VAL A 487 10.49 14.74 18.07
C VAL A 487 9.38 15.77 17.92
N GLN A 488 9.54 16.69 16.96
CA GLN A 488 8.48 17.64 16.61
C GLN A 488 7.21 16.93 16.12
N GLY A 489 6.09 17.20 16.76
CA GLY A 489 4.80 16.55 16.46
C GLY A 489 4.51 15.32 17.33
N GLY A 490 5.21 15.16 18.46
CA GLY A 490 4.80 14.30 19.56
C GLY A 490 3.44 14.70 20.15
N SER A 491 2.65 13.72 20.59
CA SER A 491 1.47 13.99 21.42
C SER A 491 1.91 14.31 22.86
N SER A 492 1.16 15.18 23.52
CA SER A 492 1.28 15.39 24.97
C SER A 492 0.60 14.24 25.69
N VAL A 493 1.38 13.51 26.50
CA VAL A 493 0.90 12.36 27.26
C VAL A 493 1.02 12.67 28.75
N ILE A 494 0.01 12.32 29.53
CA ILE A 494 0.02 12.46 31.00
C ILE A 494 -0.24 11.13 31.68
N LEU A 495 0.37 10.94 32.84
CA LEU A 495 0.11 9.82 33.74
C LEU A 495 -0.48 10.39 35.03
N GLU A 496 -1.73 10.03 35.29
CA GLU A 496 -2.53 10.54 36.40
C GLU A 496 -3.05 9.42 37.29
N THR A 497 -3.29 9.74 38.57
CA THR A 497 -4.03 8.86 39.48
C THR A 497 -5.50 8.80 39.05
N PHE A 498 -6.08 7.60 39.05
CA PHE A 498 -7.46 7.40 38.65
C PHE A 498 -8.12 6.32 39.51
N ASP A 499 -9.31 6.61 40.02
CA ASP A 499 -10.06 5.72 40.92
C ASP A 499 -10.70 4.55 40.16
N CYS A 500 -9.86 3.67 39.64
CA CYS A 500 -10.26 2.41 39.03
C CYS A 500 -9.39 1.24 39.50
N GLU A 501 -10.01 0.07 39.56
CA GLU A 501 -9.30 -1.20 39.70
C GLU A 501 -9.25 -1.89 38.34
N VAL A 502 -8.04 -2.25 37.91
CA VAL A 502 -7.80 -2.99 36.68
C VAL A 502 -7.14 -4.30 37.04
N GLU A 503 -7.84 -5.40 36.79
CA GLU A 503 -7.32 -6.74 36.92
C GLU A 503 -6.56 -7.12 35.65
N ILE A 504 -5.28 -7.46 35.79
CA ILE A 504 -4.38 -7.76 34.67
C ILE A 504 -4.01 -9.24 34.75
N GLY A 505 -4.46 -10.04 33.77
CA GLY A 505 -4.05 -11.43 33.61
C GLY A 505 -4.74 -12.46 34.52
N GLY A 506 -5.90 -12.14 35.09
CA GLY A 506 -6.73 -13.10 35.86
C GLY A 506 -6.26 -13.39 37.28
N ALA A 507 -5.31 -12.61 37.81
CA ALA A 507 -4.97 -12.59 39.22
C ALA A 507 -5.12 -11.15 39.72
N ALA A 508 -5.81 -10.96 40.86
CA ALA A 508 -5.70 -9.71 41.61
C ALA A 508 -4.21 -9.43 41.85
N ALA A 509 -3.79 -8.17 41.75
CA ALA A 509 -2.40 -7.75 41.91
C ALA A 509 -1.87 -7.89 43.36
N GLY A 510 -2.10 -9.04 44.00
CA GLY A 510 -1.76 -9.35 45.39
C GLY A 510 -0.31 -9.78 45.62
N GLY A 511 0.61 -9.51 44.69
CA GLY A 511 2.02 -9.87 44.86
C GLY A 511 3.03 -8.88 44.25
N ALA A 512 2.59 -7.81 43.59
CA ALA A 512 3.49 -6.83 43.00
C ALA A 512 3.79 -5.71 44.01
N SER A 513 5.09 -5.46 44.27
CA SER A 513 5.52 -4.34 45.11
C SER A 513 5.00 -3.00 44.54
N ARG A 514 4.59 -2.06 45.40
CA ARG A 514 4.14 -0.72 45.00
C ARG A 514 5.16 0.01 44.11
N LEU A 515 6.46 -0.25 44.30
CA LEU A 515 7.54 0.29 43.46
C LEU A 515 7.57 -0.29 42.03
N SER A 516 7.21 -1.57 41.83
CA SER A 516 7.20 -2.16 40.49
C SER A 516 6.04 -1.64 39.64
N VAL A 517 4.88 -1.40 40.27
CA VAL A 517 3.69 -0.82 39.61
C VAL A 517 3.98 0.60 39.12
N GLU A 518 4.73 1.38 39.89
CA GLU A 518 5.11 2.75 39.52
C GLU A 518 6.08 2.79 38.34
N ALA A 519 7.15 1.99 38.37
CA ALA A 519 8.12 1.90 37.28
C ALA A 519 7.49 1.39 35.97
N ASP A 520 6.59 0.40 36.07
CA ASP A 520 5.86 -0.12 34.92
C ASP A 520 4.90 0.92 34.32
N SER A 521 4.23 1.70 35.17
CA SER A 521 3.34 2.78 34.73
C SER A 521 4.09 3.88 33.97
N ILE A 522 5.27 4.28 34.46
CA ILE A 522 6.14 5.27 33.81
C ILE A 522 6.64 4.72 32.47
N ARG A 523 7.06 3.46 32.42
CA ARG A 523 7.49 2.81 31.17
C ARG A 523 6.35 2.76 30.16
N THR A 524 5.15 2.33 30.56
CA THR A 524 3.97 2.28 29.66
C THR A 524 3.58 3.68 29.17
N ALA A 525 3.61 4.70 30.02
CA ALA A 525 3.36 6.09 29.58
C ALA A 525 4.42 6.56 28.57
N GLY A 526 5.69 6.21 28.77
CA GLY A 526 6.77 6.47 27.83
C GLY A 526 6.57 5.76 26.48
N GLU A 527 6.17 4.49 26.48
CA GLU A 527 5.85 3.74 25.26
C GLU A 527 4.63 4.33 24.54
N VAL A 528 3.62 4.80 25.27
CA VAL A 528 2.49 5.55 24.70
C VAL A 528 2.98 6.83 24.06
N ALA A 529 3.85 7.63 24.70
CA ALA A 529 4.39 8.86 24.12
C ALA A 529 5.27 8.60 22.88
N LEU A 530 6.10 7.56 22.93
CA LEU A 530 6.92 7.11 21.80
C LEU A 530 6.02 6.72 20.63
N CYS A 531 5.04 5.84 20.90
CA CYS A 531 4.09 5.43 19.89
C CYS A 531 3.35 6.66 19.38
N MET A 532 2.71 7.48 20.23
CA MET A 532 1.86 8.64 19.91
C MET A 532 2.60 9.86 19.31
N SER A 533 3.83 9.67 18.83
CA SER A 533 4.63 10.67 18.13
C SER A 533 4.76 10.35 16.63
N LYS A 534 5.49 11.21 15.90
CA LYS A 534 5.91 10.94 14.52
C LYS A 534 6.83 9.72 14.39
N CYS A 535 7.45 9.24 15.47
CA CYS A 535 8.30 8.04 15.44
C CYS A 535 7.55 6.82 14.88
N TRP A 536 6.24 6.73 15.12
CA TRP A 536 5.41 5.66 14.54
C TRP A 536 5.38 5.70 13.02
N ASP A 537 5.23 6.89 12.44
CA ASP A 537 5.16 7.06 10.98
C ASP A 537 6.55 6.92 10.35
N MET A 538 7.59 7.44 11.02
CA MET A 538 8.98 7.40 10.56
C MET A 538 9.67 6.04 10.78
N ARG A 539 9.10 5.18 11.64
CA ARG A 539 9.70 3.89 12.08
C ARG A 539 11.06 4.03 12.77
N ILE A 540 11.34 5.20 13.33
CA ILE A 540 12.58 5.51 14.04
C ILE A 540 12.22 5.90 15.48
N PRO A 541 12.61 5.11 16.49
CA PRO A 541 12.39 5.49 17.87
C PRO A 541 13.28 6.68 18.24
N HIS A 542 12.77 7.57 19.08
CA HIS A 542 13.51 8.73 19.59
C HIS A 542 13.37 8.80 21.11
N PRO A 543 14.34 9.39 21.83
CA PRO A 543 14.24 9.62 23.27
C PRO A 543 12.90 10.19 23.72
N VAL A 544 12.37 9.63 24.80
CA VAL A 544 11.17 10.10 25.49
C VAL A 544 11.57 10.55 26.88
N PHE A 545 11.07 11.71 27.30
CA PHE A 545 11.31 12.23 28.64
C PHE A 545 9.99 12.45 29.39
N TYR A 546 10.10 12.55 30.71
CA TYR A 546 9.02 12.98 31.59
C TYR A 546 9.47 14.05 32.59
N VAL A 547 8.49 14.85 33.04
CA VAL A 547 8.64 15.93 34.03
C VAL A 547 7.40 16.03 34.93
N GLY A 548 7.53 16.71 36.08
CA GLY A 548 6.41 17.03 36.95
C GLY A 548 5.44 18.06 36.34
N ALA A 549 4.20 18.11 36.82
CA ALA A 549 3.18 19.05 36.37
C ALA A 549 3.61 20.53 36.54
N ASP A 550 4.31 20.84 37.63
CA ASP A 550 4.86 22.16 37.97
C ASP A 550 5.89 22.67 36.96
N GLN A 551 6.54 21.76 36.23
CA GLN A 551 7.57 22.06 35.25
C GLN A 551 7.02 22.41 33.87
N VAL A 552 5.71 22.27 33.64
CA VAL A 552 5.07 22.48 32.33
C VAL A 552 4.36 23.83 32.30
N SER A 553 4.80 24.73 31.41
CA SER A 553 4.22 26.07 31.26
C SER A 553 3.76 26.36 29.84
N LYS A 554 2.70 27.17 29.71
CA LYS A 554 2.20 27.68 28.42
C LYS A 554 2.75 29.08 28.09
N SER A 555 3.41 29.74 29.04
CA SER A 555 3.95 31.09 28.84
C SER A 555 5.35 30.99 28.23
N ALA A 556 5.49 31.53 27.02
CA ALA A 556 6.78 31.71 26.39
C ALA A 556 7.61 32.77 27.15
N PRO A 557 8.96 32.73 27.05
CA PRO A 557 9.80 33.86 27.46
C PRO A 557 9.41 35.14 26.73
N ALA A 558 9.71 36.30 27.32
CA ALA A 558 9.35 37.60 26.75
C ALA A 558 9.94 37.75 25.33
N GLY A 559 9.06 37.95 24.33
CA GLY A 559 9.43 38.12 22.92
C GLY A 559 9.22 36.90 22.01
N GLU A 560 8.92 35.72 22.55
CA GLU A 560 8.70 34.49 21.77
C GLU A 560 7.22 34.06 21.77
N TYR A 561 6.79 33.37 20.70
CA TYR A 561 5.43 32.82 20.58
C TYR A 561 5.46 31.29 20.53
N LEU A 562 4.67 30.63 21.40
CA LEU A 562 4.52 29.17 21.40
C LEU A 562 3.38 28.73 20.46
N PRO A 563 3.64 27.80 19.52
CA PRO A 563 2.61 27.19 18.70
C PRO A 563 1.49 26.52 19.52
N LYS A 564 0.27 26.47 18.97
CA LYS A 564 -0.86 25.78 19.63
C LYS A 564 -0.54 24.31 19.90
N GLY A 565 -0.76 23.88 21.13
CA GLY A 565 -0.46 22.52 21.60
C GLY A 565 1.02 22.24 21.94
N SER A 566 1.87 23.27 21.98
CA SER A 566 3.24 23.18 22.52
C SER A 566 3.32 23.76 23.94
N PHE A 567 4.28 23.26 24.72
CA PHE A 567 4.48 23.66 26.12
C PHE A 567 5.97 23.86 26.39
N LEU A 568 6.29 24.89 27.15
CA LEU A 568 7.62 25.14 27.68
C LEU A 568 7.87 24.22 28.88
N ILE A 569 8.97 23.48 28.83
CA ILE A 569 9.40 22.59 29.92
C ILE A 569 10.54 23.25 30.67
N ARG A 570 10.38 23.45 31.98
CA ARG A 570 11.37 24.09 32.87
C ARG A 570 12.04 23.05 33.76
N GLY A 571 13.31 23.25 34.09
CA GLY A 571 14.05 22.36 35.00
C GLY A 571 14.53 21.04 34.37
N LYS A 572 14.88 20.06 35.22
CA LYS A 572 15.49 18.79 34.82
C LYS A 572 14.47 17.86 34.16
N LYS A 573 14.84 17.27 33.02
CA LYS A 573 14.08 16.22 32.33
C LYS A 573 14.58 14.85 32.76
N ASN A 574 13.68 13.88 32.90
CA ASN A 574 14.02 12.50 33.20
C ASN A 574 13.77 11.63 31.97
N ASP A 575 14.77 10.89 31.52
CA ASP A 575 14.64 10.04 30.33
C ASP A 575 13.96 8.70 30.65
N VAL A 576 13.10 8.24 29.74
CA VAL A 576 12.46 6.92 29.81
C VAL A 576 13.12 5.99 28.80
N GLN A 577 13.57 4.83 29.26
CA GLN A 577 14.21 3.81 28.42
C GLN A 577 13.16 3.04 27.61
N VAL A 578 12.72 3.61 26.48
CA VAL A 578 11.75 3.01 25.55
C VAL A 578 12.24 3.11 24.10
N TYR A 579 12.24 1.99 23.38
CA TYR A 579 12.79 1.91 22.02
C TYR A 579 11.95 1.07 21.05
N ARG A 580 10.87 0.44 21.54
CA ARG A 580 10.03 -0.46 20.74
C ARG A 580 8.80 0.27 20.21
N LEU A 581 8.69 0.38 18.88
CA LEU A 581 7.50 0.90 18.19
C LEU A 581 6.46 -0.22 18.01
N GLU A 582 5.98 -0.78 19.12
CA GLU A 582 4.99 -1.84 19.11
C GLU A 582 3.67 -1.37 19.73
N TYR A 583 2.60 -1.42 18.95
CA TYR A 583 1.26 -1.02 19.38
C TYR A 583 0.24 -2.07 18.99
N GLY A 584 -0.87 -2.15 19.71
CA GLY A 584 -1.89 -3.17 19.49
C GLY A 584 -3.30 -2.69 19.81
N VAL A 585 -4.23 -3.62 19.61
CA VAL A 585 -5.64 -3.50 20.02
C VAL A 585 -5.93 -4.65 20.98
N GLY A 586 -6.69 -4.39 22.03
CA GLY A 586 -7.24 -5.42 22.92
C GLY A 586 -8.65 -5.07 23.38
N ILE A 587 -9.30 -6.02 24.04
CA ILE A 587 -10.63 -5.83 24.64
C ILE A 587 -10.48 -5.80 26.16
N LEU A 588 -11.00 -4.73 26.77
CA LEU A 588 -11.11 -4.56 28.21
C LEU A 588 -12.58 -4.69 28.62
N PHE A 589 -12.87 -5.47 29.65
CA PHE A 589 -14.24 -5.69 30.12
C PHE A 589 -14.51 -4.91 31.40
N ARG A 590 -15.64 -4.20 31.44
CA ARG A 590 -16.21 -3.68 32.69
C ARG A 590 -16.94 -4.83 33.39
N VAL A 591 -16.62 -5.07 34.65
CA VAL A 591 -17.15 -6.20 35.45
C VAL A 591 -17.86 -5.73 36.72
N GLU A 592 -18.83 -6.49 37.24
CA GLU A 592 -19.53 -6.11 38.48
C GLU A 592 -18.65 -6.34 39.73
N GLY A 593 -18.48 -5.30 40.55
CA GLY A 593 -17.88 -5.35 41.90
C GLY A 593 -16.39 -5.78 42.01
N PRO A 594 -15.83 -5.72 43.23
CA PRO A 594 -14.53 -6.30 43.57
C PRO A 594 -14.60 -7.85 43.64
N LEU A 595 -13.43 -8.52 43.68
CA LEU A 595 -13.33 -9.99 43.71
C LEU A 595 -13.82 -10.50 45.06
N VAL A 596 -14.69 -11.52 45.07
CA VAL A 596 -15.13 -12.18 46.31
C VAL A 596 -13.89 -12.78 46.99
N GLY A 597 -13.47 -12.19 48.12
CA GLY A 597 -12.29 -12.60 48.89
C GLY A 597 -11.26 -11.50 49.19
N ALA A 598 -11.36 -10.32 48.57
CA ALA A 598 -10.52 -9.15 48.91
C ALA A 598 -11.27 -8.23 49.89
N ALA A 599 -11.51 -8.71 51.10
CA ALA A 599 -12.06 -7.90 52.17
C ALA A 599 -10.92 -7.27 52.98
N ASP A 600 -10.53 -6.03 52.65
CA ASP A 600 -9.97 -5.13 53.65
C ASP A 600 -11.11 -4.23 54.13
N SER A 601 -11.54 -4.52 55.35
CA SER A 601 -12.67 -3.94 56.07
C SER A 601 -12.35 -2.57 56.68
N THR A 602 -11.91 -1.58 55.88
CA THR A 602 -11.50 -0.27 56.44
C THR A 602 -12.11 0.99 55.82
N HIS A 603 -13.01 0.93 54.82
CA HIS A 603 -13.58 2.16 54.25
C HIS A 603 -15.13 2.17 54.26
N GLY A 604 -15.68 3.23 54.86
CA GLY A 604 -17.11 3.43 55.16
C GLY A 604 -18.00 3.76 53.96
N PRO A 605 -19.29 4.09 54.21
CA PRO A 605 -20.41 3.94 53.27
C PRO A 605 -20.54 5.01 52.17
N GLU A 606 -19.46 5.72 51.81
CA GLU A 606 -19.43 6.69 50.68
C GLU A 606 -18.84 6.08 49.38
N ALA A 607 -18.89 4.75 49.24
CA ALA A 607 -18.33 4.01 48.11
C ALA A 607 -19.23 3.99 46.84
N SER A 608 -19.82 5.13 46.48
CA SER A 608 -20.53 5.28 45.21
C SER A 608 -19.51 5.61 44.10
N GLU A 609 -19.39 4.72 43.09
CA GLU A 609 -18.74 4.93 41.77
C GLU A 609 -17.33 4.37 41.48
N ARG A 610 -16.74 3.45 42.27
CA ARG A 610 -15.45 2.83 41.86
C ARG A 610 -15.63 1.90 40.63
N LEU A 611 -14.80 2.10 39.60
CA LEU A 611 -14.87 1.33 38.34
C LEU A 611 -13.91 0.12 38.37
N TYR A 612 -14.45 -1.07 38.07
CA TYR A 612 -13.71 -2.34 37.99
C TYR A 612 -13.61 -2.83 36.55
N PHE A 613 -12.39 -3.01 36.06
CA PHE A 613 -12.08 -3.52 34.74
C PHE A 613 -11.27 -4.81 34.83
N SER A 614 -11.47 -5.73 33.89
CA SER A 614 -10.68 -6.94 33.76
C SER A 614 -10.25 -7.19 32.32
N THR A 615 -9.01 -7.66 32.16
CA THR A 615 -8.48 -8.14 30.87
C THR A 615 -8.85 -9.59 30.55
N ASP A 616 -9.41 -10.33 31.52
CA ASP A 616 -9.94 -11.68 31.40
C ASP A 616 -11.19 -11.83 32.30
N PRO A 617 -12.41 -11.79 31.74
CA PRO A 617 -13.63 -11.75 32.54
C PRO A 617 -14.17 -13.12 32.96
N ARG A 618 -13.44 -14.23 32.72
CA ARG A 618 -13.95 -15.62 32.91
C ARG A 618 -14.64 -15.89 34.24
N THR A 619 -14.21 -15.22 35.30
CA THR A 619 -14.71 -15.42 36.68
C THR A 619 -15.76 -14.39 37.10
N ARG A 620 -16.15 -13.45 36.23
CA ARG A 620 -16.94 -12.27 36.59
C ARG A 620 -18.08 -12.00 35.62
N LYS A 621 -19.14 -11.37 36.14
CA LYS A 621 -20.26 -10.89 35.33
C LYS A 621 -19.84 -9.66 34.53
N ILE A 622 -19.93 -9.75 33.22
CA ILE A 622 -19.58 -8.69 32.27
C ILE A 622 -20.73 -7.68 32.19
N VAL A 623 -20.41 -6.39 32.35
CA VAL A 623 -21.34 -5.28 32.13
C VAL A 623 -21.27 -4.83 30.67
N HIS A 624 -20.06 -4.60 30.15
CA HIS A 624 -19.81 -4.35 28.72
C HIS A 624 -18.33 -4.55 28.37
N GLY A 625 -18.05 -4.79 27.08
CA GLY A 625 -16.70 -4.78 26.53
C GLY A 625 -16.34 -3.43 25.90
N MET A 626 -15.07 -3.04 25.97
CA MET A 626 -14.55 -1.82 25.37
C MET A 626 -13.24 -2.10 24.64
N VAL A 627 -13.08 -1.48 23.48
CA VAL A 627 -11.84 -1.57 22.71
C VAL A 627 -10.80 -0.64 23.30
N VAL A 628 -9.64 -1.17 23.62
CA VAL A 628 -8.49 -0.41 24.14
C VAL A 628 -7.31 -0.57 23.19
N THR A 629 -6.57 0.51 22.98
CA THR A 629 -5.33 0.49 22.22
C THR A 629 -4.17 0.89 23.11
N GLY A 630 -3.05 0.20 23.00
CA GLY A 630 -1.92 0.43 23.89
C GLY A 630 -0.63 -0.19 23.37
N PRO A 631 0.49 0.09 24.07
CA PRO A 631 1.75 -0.58 23.83
C PRO A 631 1.60 -2.10 23.88
N TRP A 632 2.31 -2.80 22.99
CA TRP A 632 2.22 -4.26 22.92
C TRP A 632 2.72 -4.96 24.18
N SER A 633 3.68 -4.35 24.89
CA SER A 633 4.17 -4.77 26.21
C SER A 633 3.03 -5.00 27.21
N LEU A 634 2.10 -4.04 27.32
CA LEU A 634 0.92 -4.12 28.17
C LEU A 634 -0.11 -5.09 27.60
N LEU A 635 -0.45 -4.94 26.31
CA LEU A 635 -1.54 -5.70 25.69
C LEU A 635 -1.29 -7.22 25.67
N ARG A 636 -0.04 -7.68 25.81
CA ARG A 636 0.28 -9.11 25.99
C ARG A 636 -0.49 -9.77 27.15
N THR A 637 -0.91 -8.99 28.13
CA THR A 637 -1.67 -9.43 29.30
C THR A 637 -3.19 -9.55 29.06
N PHE A 638 -3.68 -9.09 27.91
CA PHE A 638 -5.10 -9.11 27.57
C PHE A 638 -5.48 -10.45 26.95
N LYS A 639 -6.61 -11.06 27.36
CA LYS A 639 -7.08 -12.31 26.75
C LYS A 639 -7.31 -12.13 25.25
N TYR A 640 -8.09 -11.13 24.87
CA TYR A 640 -8.33 -10.76 23.46
C TYR A 640 -7.43 -9.60 23.06
N ARG A 641 -6.46 -9.90 22.20
CA ARG A 641 -5.43 -8.96 21.77
C ARG A 641 -4.96 -9.24 20.35
N ALA A 642 -4.59 -8.19 19.64
CA ALA A 642 -3.98 -8.27 18.33
C ALA A 642 -2.86 -7.23 18.21
N LYS A 643 -1.68 -7.67 17.77
CA LYS A 643 -0.57 -6.77 17.46
C LYS A 643 -0.89 -6.05 16.15
N LEU A 644 -0.77 -4.72 16.15
CA LEU A 644 -0.92 -3.97 14.92
C LEU A 644 0.42 -3.92 14.20
N VAL A 645 0.41 -4.41 12.96
CA VAL A 645 1.53 -4.27 12.02
C VAL A 645 1.12 -3.27 10.95
N GLN A 646 2.04 -2.40 10.56
CA GLN A 646 1.77 -1.43 9.49
C GLN A 646 1.61 -2.16 8.15
N GLY A 647 0.50 -1.92 7.45
CA GLY A 647 0.20 -2.56 6.17
C GLY A 647 -0.87 -1.82 5.37
N SER A 648 -1.06 -2.23 4.12
CA SER A 648 -1.98 -1.61 3.15
C SER A 648 -3.43 -2.12 3.23
N ALA A 649 -3.75 -2.95 4.24
CA ALA A 649 -5.06 -3.58 4.38
C ALA A 649 -6.17 -2.53 4.57
N LYS A 650 -7.29 -2.72 3.86
CA LYS A 650 -8.47 -1.84 3.99
C LYS A 650 -9.04 -1.95 5.41
N ARG A 651 -9.22 -0.82 6.08
CA ARG A 651 -9.66 -0.69 7.48
C ARG A 651 -10.89 -1.55 7.84
N GLY A 652 -11.93 -1.50 7.02
CA GLY A 652 -13.15 -2.29 7.26
C GLY A 652 -12.94 -3.81 7.13
N LYS A 653 -11.92 -4.24 6.41
CA LYS A 653 -11.51 -5.65 6.34
C LYS A 653 -10.81 -6.07 7.63
N LEU A 654 -9.89 -5.24 8.12
CA LEU A 654 -9.17 -5.47 9.38
C LEU A 654 -10.12 -5.54 10.59
N VAL A 655 -11.10 -4.63 10.66
CA VAL A 655 -12.11 -4.64 11.74
C VAL A 655 -12.91 -5.94 11.74
N LYS A 656 -13.34 -6.41 10.55
CA LYS A 656 -14.05 -7.69 10.39
C LYS A 656 -13.17 -8.89 10.73
N GLU A 657 -11.89 -8.85 10.38
CA GLU A 657 -10.91 -9.89 10.72
C GLU A 657 -10.67 -9.95 12.24
N LEU A 658 -10.53 -8.80 12.91
CA LEU A 658 -10.38 -8.72 14.36
C LEU A 658 -11.63 -9.21 15.09
N GLN A 659 -12.82 -8.79 14.67
CA GLN A 659 -14.08 -9.29 15.22
C GLN A 659 -14.22 -10.80 15.02
N ALA A 660 -13.89 -11.32 13.83
CA ALA A 660 -13.93 -12.75 13.56
C ALA A 660 -12.92 -13.54 14.40
N LEU A 661 -11.71 -13.00 14.58
CA LEU A 661 -10.66 -13.60 15.41
C LEU A 661 -11.10 -13.67 16.87
N PHE A 662 -11.53 -12.55 17.47
CA PHE A 662 -11.97 -12.51 18.85
C PHE A 662 -13.27 -13.31 19.09
N SER A 663 -14.22 -13.28 18.14
CA SER A 663 -15.45 -14.07 18.25
C SER A 663 -15.22 -15.58 18.18
N LYS A 664 -14.14 -16.01 17.50
CA LYS A 664 -13.73 -17.42 17.41
C LYS A 664 -13.05 -17.89 18.70
N GLU A 665 -12.31 -17.01 19.35
CA GLU A 665 -11.59 -17.28 20.60
C GLU A 665 -12.46 -17.09 21.87
N SER A 666 -13.67 -16.53 21.72
CA SER A 666 -14.57 -16.24 22.84
C SER A 666 -15.61 -17.33 23.10
N GLU A 667 -15.92 -17.58 24.37
CA GLU A 667 -16.87 -18.61 24.82
C GLU A 667 -18.01 -17.97 25.65
N GLY A 668 -19.23 -18.47 25.50
CA GLY A 668 -20.38 -18.03 26.30
C GLY A 668 -20.72 -16.53 26.17
N ALA A 669 -20.92 -15.87 27.33
CA ALA A 669 -21.33 -14.47 27.42
C ALA A 669 -20.32 -13.47 26.83
N GLU A 670 -19.02 -13.82 26.78
CA GLU A 670 -17.96 -12.96 26.23
C GLU A 670 -18.21 -12.65 24.75
N ASN A 671 -18.67 -13.63 23.97
CA ASN A 671 -18.90 -13.50 22.53
C ASN A 671 -20.03 -12.51 22.23
N GLU A 672 -21.06 -12.47 23.08
CA GLU A 672 -22.18 -11.55 22.92
C GLU A 672 -21.71 -10.09 23.04
N PHE A 673 -20.90 -9.78 24.06
CA PHE A 673 -20.35 -8.43 24.25
C PHE A 673 -19.31 -8.06 23.18
N ILE A 674 -18.47 -9.02 22.72
CA ILE A 674 -17.50 -8.79 21.64
C ILE A 674 -18.21 -8.48 20.31
N ARG A 675 -19.30 -9.19 20.00
CA ARG A 675 -20.13 -8.91 18.82
C ARG A 675 -20.92 -7.62 18.93
N GLY A 676 -21.24 -7.19 20.15
CA GLY A 676 -21.89 -5.90 20.44
C GLY A 676 -20.99 -4.69 20.22
N ILE A 677 -19.67 -4.86 20.08
CA ILE A 677 -18.73 -3.75 19.81
C ILE A 677 -18.98 -3.20 18.40
N HIS A 678 -19.39 -1.94 18.33
CA HIS A 678 -19.70 -1.28 17.05
C HIS A 678 -18.44 -1.10 16.19
N VAL A 679 -18.61 -1.16 14.86
CA VAL A 679 -17.52 -0.92 13.90
C VAL A 679 -16.86 0.44 14.14
N ASP A 680 -17.64 1.45 14.53
CA ASP A 680 -17.12 2.79 14.82
C ASP A 680 -16.19 2.82 16.05
N GLU A 681 -16.43 1.99 17.08
CA GLU A 681 -15.54 1.88 18.25
C GLU A 681 -14.20 1.25 17.87
N LEU A 682 -14.20 0.31 16.92
CA LEU A 682 -12.98 -0.25 16.32
C LEU A 682 -12.33 0.71 15.31
N THR A 683 -13.07 1.67 14.77
CA THR A 683 -12.64 2.60 13.70
C THR A 683 -12.20 3.98 14.22
N GLU A 684 -12.58 4.36 15.44
CA GLU A 684 -12.27 5.68 16.04
C GLU A 684 -10.76 5.92 16.22
N TYR A 685 -9.96 4.84 16.22
CA TYR A 685 -8.48 4.86 16.25
C TYR A 685 -7.84 5.26 14.89
N ARG A 686 -8.69 5.74 13.98
CA ARG A 686 -8.61 6.46 12.68
C ARG A 686 -7.27 7.01 12.14
N LYS A 687 -6.25 7.33 12.95
CA LYS A 687 -5.03 8.01 12.47
C LYS A 687 -3.87 7.10 12.09
N ARG A 688 -3.81 5.86 12.59
CA ARG A 688 -2.61 5.01 12.47
C ARG A 688 -2.77 3.77 11.60
N ILE A 689 -4.01 3.44 11.27
CA ILE A 689 -4.34 2.41 10.29
C ILE A 689 -4.61 3.11 8.96
N GLY A 690 -3.52 3.36 8.24
CA GLY A 690 -3.49 3.82 6.86
C GLY A 690 -3.64 5.34 6.66
N ARG A 691 -2.57 6.02 6.27
CA ARG A 691 -2.67 7.09 5.27
C ARG A 691 -2.05 6.56 3.98
N LYS A 692 -2.74 6.78 2.87
CA LYS A 692 -2.12 6.79 1.54
C LYS A 692 -1.88 8.26 1.26
N GLU A 693 -0.62 8.69 1.35
CA GLU A 693 -0.01 9.76 0.55
C GLU A 693 1.43 9.99 1.07
N ASN A 694 2.36 9.86 0.11
CA ASN A 694 3.81 10.04 0.14
C ASN A 694 4.59 9.53 1.38
N PRO A 695 5.40 8.46 1.27
CA PRO A 695 6.13 7.88 2.40
C PRO A 695 7.36 8.69 2.85
N PHE A 696 7.53 9.94 2.43
CA PHE A 696 8.72 10.74 2.72
C PHE A 696 8.40 12.05 3.45
N PRO A 697 9.15 12.41 4.50
CA PRO A 697 9.20 13.78 5.00
C PRO A 697 9.60 14.73 3.86
N SER A 698 9.14 15.98 3.88
CA SER A 698 9.65 17.00 2.95
C SER A 698 11.16 17.17 3.14
N ASP A 699 11.90 17.42 2.06
CA ASP A 699 13.37 17.53 2.07
C ASP A 699 13.90 18.56 3.10
N SER A 700 13.11 19.58 3.46
CA SER A 700 13.42 20.54 4.53
C SER A 700 13.44 19.93 5.93
N ALA A 701 12.51 19.01 6.23
CA ALA A 701 12.41 18.38 7.54
C ALA A 701 13.51 17.32 7.76
N LEU A 702 14.08 16.78 6.69
CA LEU A 702 15.23 15.90 6.75
C LEU A 702 16.53 16.69 6.95
N HIS A 703 16.66 17.86 6.34
CA HIS A 703 17.84 18.73 6.47
C HIS A 703 17.99 19.26 7.90
N ASP A 704 16.91 19.82 8.48
CA ASP A 704 16.95 20.41 9.83
C ASP A 704 17.20 19.38 10.95
N MET A 705 16.87 18.11 10.71
CA MET A 705 17.11 17.00 11.64
C MET A 705 18.57 16.52 11.64
N VAL A 706 19.25 16.61 10.50
CA VAL A 706 20.62 16.09 10.33
C VAL A 706 21.67 17.09 10.84
N ASP A 707 21.39 18.39 10.75
CA ASP A 707 22.36 19.43 11.10
C ASP A 707 22.39 19.75 12.61
N ASN A 708 21.25 19.70 13.31
CA ASN A 708 21.15 20.12 14.72
C ASN A 708 21.68 19.09 15.75
N GLU A 709 21.71 17.79 15.43
CA GLU A 709 22.26 16.76 16.35
C GLU A 709 23.73 16.39 16.05
N TYR A 710 24.24 16.80 14.87
CA TYR A 710 25.60 16.51 14.41
C TYR A 710 26.68 17.29 15.16
N GLU A 711 26.47 18.58 15.47
CA GLU A 711 27.46 19.36 16.24
C GLU A 711 27.68 18.82 17.65
N ALA A 712 26.64 18.19 18.23
CA ALA A 712 26.72 17.57 19.56
C ALA A 712 27.45 16.22 19.52
N PHE A 713 27.25 15.40 18.47
CA PHE A 713 27.84 14.06 18.36
C PHE A 713 29.30 14.10 17.87
N HIS A 714 29.67 14.99 16.95
CA HIS A 714 31.00 15.02 16.34
C HIS A 714 32.11 15.43 17.32
N LYS A 715 31.76 16.27 18.32
CA LYS A 715 32.63 16.60 19.47
C LYS A 715 32.86 15.39 20.39
N SER A 716 31.96 14.40 20.40
CA SER A 716 32.08 13.19 21.22
C SER A 716 32.86 12.05 20.54
N GLU A 717 32.73 11.90 19.22
CA GLU A 717 33.34 10.81 18.45
C GLU A 717 34.86 10.98 18.29
N THR A 718 35.31 12.21 18.04
CA THR A 718 36.74 12.56 17.93
C THR A 718 37.47 12.39 19.27
N ALA A 719 36.81 12.76 20.38
CA ALA A 719 37.34 12.58 21.72
C ALA A 719 37.37 11.09 22.17
N ALA A 720 36.32 10.32 21.84
CA ALA A 720 36.23 8.90 22.20
C ALA A 720 37.18 8.02 21.36
N ALA A 721 37.28 8.26 20.05
CA ALA A 721 38.21 7.54 19.19
C ALA A 721 39.68 7.81 19.55
N ALA A 722 40.04 9.06 19.89
CA ALA A 722 41.37 9.39 20.39
C ALA A 722 41.68 8.74 21.75
N LYS A 723 40.69 8.65 22.65
CA LYS A 723 40.82 7.92 23.92
C LYS A 723 41.01 6.42 23.70
N LEU A 724 40.21 5.80 22.84
CA LEU A 724 40.28 4.36 22.60
C LEU A 724 41.56 3.97 21.84
N ALA A 725 41.99 4.78 20.87
CA ALA A 725 43.27 4.60 20.20
C ALA A 725 44.45 4.72 21.18
N ARG A 726 44.39 5.68 22.13
CA ARG A 726 45.36 5.76 23.23
C ARG A 726 45.33 4.53 24.15
N VAL A 727 44.15 4.00 24.47
CA VAL A 727 44.02 2.78 25.30
C VAL A 727 44.54 1.54 24.57
N CYS A 728 44.23 1.37 23.28
CA CYS A 728 44.77 0.27 22.48
C CYS A 728 46.28 0.41 22.29
N TRP A 729 46.80 1.63 22.08
CA TRP A 729 48.23 1.89 22.00
C TRP A 729 48.93 1.63 23.33
N LEU A 730 48.36 2.07 24.45
CA LEU A 730 48.84 1.75 25.80
C LEU A 730 48.81 0.24 26.05
N GLY A 731 47.78 -0.47 25.60
CA GLY A 731 47.71 -1.93 25.66
C GLY A 731 48.81 -2.60 24.84
N ILE A 732 49.08 -2.15 23.61
CA ILE A 732 50.17 -2.65 22.76
C ILE A 732 51.54 -2.35 23.38
N VAL A 733 51.75 -1.14 23.91
CA VAL A 733 52.98 -0.74 24.61
C VAL A 733 53.15 -1.55 25.88
N GLN A 734 52.08 -1.81 26.63
CA GLN A 734 52.11 -2.62 27.85
C GLN A 734 52.40 -4.09 27.53
N VAL A 735 51.87 -4.63 26.43
CA VAL A 735 52.24 -5.95 25.91
C VAL A 735 53.70 -5.98 25.47
N ALA A 736 54.18 -4.96 24.75
CA ALA A 736 55.58 -4.86 24.36
C ALA A 736 56.52 -4.77 25.57
N VAL A 737 56.16 -3.98 26.59
CA VAL A 737 56.91 -3.81 27.84
C VAL A 737 56.86 -5.07 28.70
N VAL A 738 55.72 -5.76 28.81
CA VAL A 738 55.63 -7.04 29.55
C VAL A 738 56.36 -8.15 28.80
N THR A 739 56.34 -8.15 27.46
CA THR A 739 57.10 -9.11 26.65
C THR A 739 58.61 -8.84 26.75
N LEU A 740 59.05 -7.57 26.69
CA LEU A 740 60.43 -7.15 26.93
C LEU A 740 60.87 -7.42 28.37
N ALA A 741 60.02 -7.15 29.36
CA ALA A 741 60.29 -7.44 30.77
C ALA A 741 60.37 -8.95 31.02
N ASN A 742 59.55 -9.78 30.37
CA ASN A 742 59.66 -11.24 30.46
C ASN A 742 60.89 -11.78 29.72
N ILE A 743 61.36 -11.10 28.65
CA ILE A 743 62.65 -11.39 28.00
C ILE A 743 63.82 -10.99 28.92
N VAL A 744 63.67 -9.92 29.71
CA VAL A 744 64.69 -9.40 30.66
C VAL A 744 64.68 -10.15 32.01
N ILE A 745 63.53 -10.68 32.45
CA ILE A 745 63.39 -11.52 33.67
C ILE A 745 63.92 -12.95 33.43
N LEU A 746 64.13 -13.34 32.18
CA LEU A 746 64.72 -14.63 31.80
C LEU A 746 66.25 -14.63 31.83
N ASP A 747 66.91 -13.64 32.43
CA ASP A 747 68.36 -13.56 32.35
C ASP A 747 69.10 -12.95 33.54
N GLU A 748 69.82 -13.80 34.28
CA GLU A 748 71.01 -13.43 35.08
C GLU A 748 72.33 -13.81 34.36
N THR A 749 72.31 -14.11 33.06
CA THR A 749 73.39 -14.81 32.34
C THR A 749 73.78 -14.27 30.94
N VAL A 750 73.26 -13.14 30.45
CA VAL A 750 73.65 -12.54 29.14
C VAL A 750 74.93 -11.70 29.24
N GLN A 751 75.64 -11.71 30.37
CA GLN A 751 76.95 -11.06 30.44
C GLN A 751 78.16 -11.93 30.03
N ASP A 752 78.06 -13.27 29.93
CA ASP A 752 79.27 -14.10 29.66
C ASP A 752 79.18 -15.04 28.44
N ALA A 753 77.99 -15.34 27.90
CA ALA A 753 77.82 -16.28 26.78
C ALA A 753 77.96 -15.65 25.37
N SER A 754 77.66 -14.36 25.23
CA SER A 754 77.75 -13.62 23.96
C SER A 754 79.20 -13.42 23.49
N ARG A 755 80.19 -13.51 24.38
CA ARG A 755 81.63 -13.55 24.05
C ARG A 755 82.13 -14.93 23.62
N ARG A 756 81.49 -16.03 24.03
CA ARG A 756 81.94 -17.40 23.69
C ARG A 756 81.36 -17.91 22.36
N LEU A 757 80.17 -17.45 21.98
CA LEU A 757 79.54 -17.82 20.71
C LEU A 757 80.27 -17.22 19.49
N LEU A 758 80.88 -16.05 19.64
CA LEU A 758 81.73 -15.42 18.62
C LEU A 758 83.10 -16.12 18.44
N VAL A 759 83.55 -16.92 19.42
CA VAL A 759 84.79 -17.70 19.36
C VAL A 759 84.53 -19.15 18.87
N TYR A 760 83.35 -19.71 19.14
CA TYR A 760 82.95 -21.04 18.64
C TYR A 760 82.61 -21.04 17.15
N LEU A 761 82.06 -19.93 16.63
CA LEU A 761 81.81 -19.76 15.18
C LEU A 761 83.10 -19.54 14.36
N ALA A 762 84.27 -19.43 15.01
CA ALA A 762 85.57 -19.30 14.36
C ALA A 762 86.41 -20.60 14.33
N GLY A 763 85.90 -21.72 14.85
CA GLY A 763 86.61 -23.00 14.88
C GLY A 763 85.82 -24.12 14.20
N ILE A 764 86.42 -24.73 13.17
CA ILE A 764 86.06 -26.01 12.54
C ILE A 764 84.91 -25.88 11.49
N ALA A 765 85.09 -25.73 10.19
CA ALA A 765 86.19 -26.04 9.26
C ALA A 765 86.78 -27.46 9.43
N GLY A 766 86.20 -28.46 8.74
CA GLY A 766 86.87 -29.75 8.53
C GLY A 766 85.99 -30.94 8.08
N ALA A 767 86.12 -31.31 6.81
CA ALA A 767 86.16 -32.68 6.25
C ALA A 767 84.90 -33.60 6.18
N ASP A 768 84.42 -33.78 4.94
CA ASP A 768 84.38 -35.02 4.12
C ASP A 768 83.49 -36.27 4.39
N LEU A 769 82.78 -36.63 3.30
CA LEU A 769 82.62 -37.93 2.59
C LEU A 769 81.92 -39.19 3.19
N GLN A 770 80.88 -39.62 2.43
CA GLN A 770 80.59 -40.98 1.88
C GLN A 770 80.33 -42.21 2.81
N LYS A 771 79.14 -42.86 2.68
CA LYS A 771 78.92 -44.22 2.10
C LYS A 771 77.56 -44.88 2.48
N GLN A 772 76.98 -45.55 1.46
CA GLN A 772 76.17 -46.81 1.46
C GLN A 772 74.79 -46.80 2.16
N GLY A 773 73.70 -47.39 1.67
CA GLY A 773 73.38 -48.25 0.52
C GLY A 773 71.86 -48.50 0.48
N ALA A 774 71.35 -48.93 -0.67
CA ALA A 774 69.93 -49.25 -0.95
C ALA A 774 69.40 -50.42 -0.07
N THR A 775 68.10 -50.73 0.07
CA THR A 775 67.14 -51.15 -0.98
C THR A 775 65.71 -51.35 -0.41
N GLU A 776 64.75 -51.36 -1.35
CA GLU A 776 63.44 -52.05 -1.33
C GLU A 776 62.34 -51.57 -0.35
N HIS A 777 61.48 -50.67 -0.84
CA HIS A 777 60.00 -50.72 -0.66
C HIS A 777 59.31 -49.69 -1.60
N VAL A 778 59.71 -49.64 -2.87
CA VAL A 778 59.30 -48.58 -3.81
C VAL A 778 58.16 -48.99 -4.76
N LEU A 779 57.76 -50.27 -4.83
CA LEU A 779 56.78 -50.70 -5.85
C LEU A 779 55.33 -50.90 -5.36
N GLY A 780 55.08 -50.91 -4.04
CA GLY A 780 53.73 -51.10 -3.48
C GLY A 780 52.89 -49.81 -3.38
N ASN A 781 53.51 -48.64 -3.28
CA ASN A 781 52.83 -47.38 -2.95
C ASN A 781 52.65 -46.42 -4.13
N ALA A 782 53.18 -46.74 -5.32
CA ALA A 782 52.94 -45.95 -6.53
C ALA A 782 51.60 -46.29 -7.21
N ILE A 783 51.10 -47.52 -7.06
CA ILE A 783 49.89 -47.99 -7.77
C ILE A 783 48.61 -47.49 -7.09
N ILE A 784 48.58 -47.40 -5.76
CA ILE A 784 47.43 -46.84 -5.01
C ILE A 784 47.30 -45.32 -5.26
N PHE A 785 48.41 -44.63 -5.50
CA PHE A 785 48.41 -43.18 -5.72
C PHE A 785 48.04 -42.78 -7.15
N VAL A 786 48.40 -43.59 -8.16
CA VAL A 786 47.99 -43.35 -9.56
C VAL A 786 46.51 -43.69 -9.78
N VAL A 787 45.96 -44.69 -9.08
CA VAL A 787 44.51 -45.01 -9.13
C VAL A 787 43.67 -43.94 -8.43
N PHE A 788 44.18 -43.32 -7.35
CA PHE A 788 43.49 -42.22 -6.67
C PHE A 788 43.49 -40.91 -7.48
N LEU A 789 44.51 -40.70 -8.33
CA LEU A 789 44.62 -39.55 -9.23
C LEU A 789 43.74 -39.70 -10.49
N LEU A 790 43.54 -40.91 -11.01
CA LEU A 790 42.67 -41.16 -12.17
C LEU A 790 41.17 -41.03 -11.85
N VAL A 791 40.77 -41.22 -10.58
CA VAL A 791 39.36 -41.05 -10.14
C VAL A 791 38.99 -39.59 -9.93
N ILE A 792 39.96 -38.71 -9.66
CA ILE A 792 39.74 -37.26 -9.52
C ILE A 792 39.76 -36.54 -10.88
N ASP A 793 40.38 -37.12 -11.90
CA ASP A 793 40.48 -36.54 -13.25
C ASP A 793 39.17 -36.65 -14.07
N SER A 794 38.17 -37.38 -13.59
CA SER A 794 36.92 -37.64 -14.33
C SER A 794 35.67 -36.87 -13.86
N MET A 795 35.74 -36.03 -12.81
CA MET A 795 34.53 -35.42 -12.22
C MET A 795 34.38 -33.89 -12.29
N VAL A 796 35.25 -33.14 -12.98
CA VAL A 796 35.16 -31.65 -13.00
C VAL A 796 35.21 -31.01 -14.40
N PHE A 797 35.00 -31.75 -15.48
CA PHE A 797 35.28 -31.24 -16.84
C PHE A 797 34.07 -31.14 -17.81
N VAL A 798 32.93 -30.56 -17.38
CA VAL A 798 31.79 -30.35 -18.30
C VAL A 798 31.28 -28.90 -18.43
N VAL A 799 31.61 -27.95 -17.55
CA VAL A 799 30.91 -26.65 -17.60
C VAL A 799 31.87 -25.46 -17.54
N CYS A 800 31.95 -24.76 -18.69
CA CYS A 800 32.46 -23.40 -18.92
C CYS A 800 33.95 -23.20 -19.29
N ASP A 801 34.13 -23.13 -20.61
CA ASP A 801 35.12 -22.34 -21.37
C ASP A 801 36.58 -22.85 -21.46
N LYS A 802 36.92 -23.37 -22.65
CA LYS A 802 38.15 -24.14 -22.93
C LYS A 802 39.45 -23.31 -22.99
N LYS A 803 39.39 -21.97 -23.08
CA LYS A 803 40.59 -21.16 -23.35
C LYS A 803 41.42 -20.75 -22.11
N ASN A 804 40.84 -20.79 -20.90
CA ASN A 804 41.52 -20.31 -19.67
C ASN A 804 41.87 -21.42 -18.66
N ALA A 805 41.49 -22.67 -18.94
CA ALA A 805 41.77 -23.80 -18.07
C ALA A 805 43.29 -24.08 -17.97
N ALA A 806 43.99 -24.12 -19.11
CA ALA A 806 45.41 -24.47 -19.16
C ALA A 806 46.31 -23.52 -18.32
N LEU A 807 45.98 -22.22 -18.29
CA LEU A 807 46.76 -21.22 -17.54
C LEU A 807 46.57 -21.34 -16.02
N SER A 808 45.34 -21.65 -15.59
CA SER A 808 44.99 -21.80 -14.16
C SER A 808 45.51 -23.14 -13.59
N PHE A 809 45.48 -24.20 -14.41
CA PHE A 809 46.07 -25.50 -14.05
C PHE A 809 47.60 -25.44 -13.96
N ALA A 810 48.27 -24.74 -14.89
CA ALA A 810 49.73 -24.57 -14.85
C ALA A 810 50.20 -23.77 -13.62
N SER A 811 49.42 -22.77 -13.19
CA SER A 811 49.77 -21.93 -12.04
C SER A 811 49.45 -22.58 -10.68
N LEU A 812 48.35 -23.33 -10.56
CA LEU A 812 48.09 -24.15 -9.36
C LEU A 812 49.08 -25.33 -9.23
N ALA A 813 49.42 -25.97 -10.36
CA ALA A 813 50.44 -27.02 -10.40
C ALA A 813 51.83 -26.46 -10.04
N ALA A 814 52.21 -25.29 -10.57
CA ALA A 814 53.47 -24.64 -10.22
C ALA A 814 53.55 -24.22 -8.74
N LEU A 815 52.44 -23.73 -8.14
CA LEU A 815 52.38 -23.37 -6.72
C LEU A 815 52.47 -24.60 -5.81
N ASN A 816 51.76 -25.68 -6.16
CA ASN A 816 51.83 -26.94 -5.42
C ASN A 816 53.20 -27.62 -5.57
N LEU A 817 53.81 -27.57 -6.76
CA LEU A 817 55.16 -28.06 -7.00
C LEU A 817 56.20 -27.21 -6.22
N PHE A 818 55.99 -25.89 -6.11
CA PHE A 818 56.84 -24.98 -5.33
C PHE A 818 56.75 -25.26 -3.81
N LEU A 819 55.55 -25.46 -3.27
CA LEU A 819 55.32 -25.79 -1.86
C LEU A 819 55.83 -27.20 -1.50
N ALA A 820 55.66 -28.17 -2.40
CA ALA A 820 56.21 -29.52 -2.27
C ALA A 820 57.75 -29.51 -2.30
N ARG A 821 58.35 -28.74 -3.22
CA ARG A 821 59.82 -28.60 -3.34
C ARG A 821 60.43 -27.95 -2.11
N ARG A 822 59.72 -27.03 -1.43
CA ARG A 822 60.16 -26.44 -0.15
C ARG A 822 60.02 -27.39 1.05
N CYS A 823 59.04 -28.29 1.06
CA CYS A 823 58.91 -29.29 2.12
C CYS A 823 59.96 -30.40 2.02
N VAL A 824 60.42 -30.73 0.81
CA VAL A 824 61.37 -31.83 0.57
C VAL A 824 62.85 -31.42 0.71
N PHE A 825 63.21 -30.13 0.56
CA PHE A 825 64.61 -29.69 0.46
C PHE A 825 65.22 -28.94 1.66
N THR A 826 64.66 -29.05 2.87
CA THR A 826 65.43 -28.65 4.07
C THR A 826 66.13 -29.89 4.64
N ARG A 827 67.43 -30.02 4.38
CA ARG A 827 68.31 -31.09 4.95
C ARG A 827 68.19 -31.23 6.48
N ALA A 828 67.72 -30.20 7.17
CA ALA A 828 67.49 -30.20 8.62
C ALA A 828 66.18 -30.90 9.08
N SER A 829 65.23 -31.21 8.18
CA SER A 829 63.94 -31.81 8.57
C SER A 829 63.96 -33.35 8.69
N PHE A 830 65.07 -34.02 8.34
CA PHE A 830 65.18 -35.48 8.46
C PHE A 830 65.79 -35.96 9.79
N ALA A 831 66.29 -35.04 10.63
CA ALA A 831 66.82 -35.38 11.96
C ALA A 831 65.75 -35.43 13.07
N ASP A 832 64.55 -34.89 12.81
CA ASP A 832 63.40 -34.89 13.72
C ASP A 832 62.16 -35.49 13.01
N PRO A 833 61.84 -36.78 13.25
CA PRO A 833 60.67 -37.45 12.69
C PRO A 833 59.33 -36.77 13.04
N TYR A 834 59.27 -36.09 14.19
CA TYR A 834 58.07 -35.37 14.63
C TYR A 834 57.92 -34.03 13.89
N GLY A 835 59.03 -33.33 13.63
CA GLY A 835 59.05 -32.12 12.81
C GLY A 835 58.64 -32.36 11.35
N TYR A 836 59.03 -33.49 10.76
CA TYR A 836 58.66 -33.86 9.39
C TYR A 836 57.17 -34.24 9.27
N SER A 837 56.68 -35.12 10.15
CA SER A 837 55.28 -35.54 10.17
C SER A 837 54.32 -34.38 10.41
N ARG A 838 54.68 -33.44 11.29
CA ARG A 838 53.91 -32.22 11.56
C ARG A 838 53.78 -31.31 10.33
N LYS A 839 54.87 -31.10 9.58
CA LYS A 839 54.86 -30.34 8.32
C LYS A 839 54.02 -31.03 7.24
N CYS A 840 54.12 -32.35 7.13
CA CYS A 840 53.31 -33.13 6.18
C CYS A 840 51.81 -33.07 6.50
N ILE A 841 51.43 -33.17 7.78
CA ILE A 841 50.03 -33.03 8.22
C ILE A 841 49.54 -31.60 7.96
N GLN A 842 50.36 -30.57 8.20
CA GLN A 842 49.97 -29.19 7.96
C GLN A 842 49.75 -28.89 6.47
N VAL A 843 50.59 -29.44 5.59
CA VAL A 843 50.39 -29.37 4.13
C VAL A 843 49.11 -30.09 3.73
N LEU A 844 48.85 -31.28 4.28
CA LEU A 844 47.63 -32.06 4.00
C LEU A 844 46.37 -31.32 4.45
N VAL A 845 46.35 -30.76 5.66
CA VAL A 845 45.22 -29.99 6.21
C VAL A 845 44.96 -28.75 5.35
N ASN A 846 46.01 -28.01 4.98
CA ASN A 846 45.87 -26.84 4.09
C ASN A 846 45.34 -27.23 2.71
N PHE A 847 45.79 -28.36 2.15
CA PHE A 847 45.33 -28.86 0.86
C PHE A 847 43.87 -29.33 0.89
N VAL A 848 43.49 -30.13 1.89
CA VAL A 848 42.11 -30.60 2.09
C VAL A 848 41.15 -29.45 2.33
N TYR A 849 41.54 -28.47 3.15
CA TYR A 849 40.71 -27.29 3.43
C TYR A 849 40.47 -26.42 2.18
N THR A 850 41.51 -26.26 1.34
CA THR A 850 41.41 -25.51 0.08
C THR A 850 40.50 -26.20 -0.92
N ILE A 851 40.62 -27.53 -1.06
CA ILE A 851 39.72 -28.34 -1.90
C ILE A 851 38.28 -28.29 -1.38
N TRP A 852 38.10 -28.39 -0.06
CA TRP A 852 36.79 -28.41 0.58
C TRP A 852 36.05 -27.08 0.37
N ILE A 853 36.71 -25.94 0.57
CA ILE A 853 36.13 -24.62 0.27
C ILE A 853 35.73 -24.53 -1.20
N GLN A 854 36.60 -24.95 -2.12
CA GLN A 854 36.31 -24.86 -3.56
C GLN A 854 35.15 -25.77 -3.99
N TYR A 855 35.04 -26.96 -3.37
CA TYR A 855 33.95 -27.91 -3.59
C TYR A 855 32.62 -27.38 -3.07
N VAL A 856 32.58 -26.89 -1.82
CA VAL A 856 31.37 -26.32 -1.20
C VAL A 856 30.85 -25.12 -2.01
N ILE A 857 31.74 -24.24 -2.47
CA ILE A 857 31.38 -23.09 -3.32
C ILE A 857 30.76 -23.55 -4.64
N SER A 858 31.36 -24.55 -5.30
CA SER A 858 30.89 -25.06 -6.58
C SER A 858 29.52 -25.75 -6.45
N VAL A 859 29.30 -26.48 -5.36
CA VAL A 859 28.01 -27.14 -5.07
C VAL A 859 26.91 -26.12 -4.76
N VAL A 860 27.19 -25.07 -3.99
CA VAL A 860 26.20 -24.03 -3.65
C VAL A 860 25.70 -23.29 -4.90
N LEU A 861 26.59 -23.01 -5.87
CA LEU A 861 26.22 -22.33 -7.11
C LEU A 861 25.28 -23.15 -8.01
N LEU A 862 25.31 -24.49 -7.92
CA LEU A 862 24.41 -25.37 -8.69
C LEU A 862 22.94 -25.21 -8.29
N PHE A 863 22.66 -24.71 -7.07
CA PHE A 863 21.30 -24.56 -6.55
C PHE A 863 20.73 -23.14 -6.71
N LEU A 864 21.46 -22.20 -7.33
CA LEU A 864 20.98 -20.83 -7.48
C LEU A 864 20.30 -20.60 -8.84
N LYS A 865 19.18 -19.87 -8.83
CA LYS A 865 18.45 -19.51 -10.05
C LYS A 865 19.06 -18.24 -10.66
N ARG A 866 19.18 -18.16 -11.99
CA ARG A 866 19.60 -16.92 -12.66
C ARG A 866 18.56 -15.81 -12.51
N PHE A 867 19.04 -14.59 -12.27
CA PHE A 867 18.19 -13.40 -12.22
C PHE A 867 17.80 -12.95 -13.63
N ASP A 868 16.53 -12.58 -13.82
CA ASP A 868 16.04 -12.07 -15.09
C ASP A 868 16.27 -10.55 -15.20
N VAL A 869 17.36 -10.18 -15.87
CA VAL A 869 17.78 -8.78 -16.07
C VAL A 869 16.75 -7.97 -16.89
N SER A 870 15.86 -8.62 -17.65
CA SER A 870 14.83 -7.93 -18.43
C SER A 870 13.81 -7.18 -17.56
N THR A 871 13.70 -7.54 -16.27
CA THR A 871 12.82 -6.89 -15.29
C THR A 871 13.31 -5.52 -14.84
N LEU A 872 14.56 -5.15 -15.14
CA LEU A 872 15.16 -3.87 -14.76
C LEU A 872 14.94 -2.77 -15.82
N PRO A 873 15.03 -1.48 -15.45
CA PRO A 873 14.97 -0.37 -16.41
C PRO A 873 16.01 -0.51 -17.53
N VAL A 874 15.68 -0.06 -18.74
CA VAL A 874 16.53 -0.19 -19.95
C VAL A 874 17.94 0.37 -19.75
N LYS A 875 18.07 1.48 -19.01
CA LYS A 875 19.38 2.07 -18.66
C LYS A 875 20.25 1.08 -17.88
N MET A 876 19.65 0.34 -16.95
CA MET A 876 20.35 -0.65 -16.14
C MET A 876 20.71 -1.91 -16.89
N GLN A 877 19.86 -2.36 -17.82
CA GLN A 877 20.20 -3.49 -18.69
C GLN A 877 21.49 -3.21 -19.48
N LYS A 878 21.65 -1.97 -19.98
CA LYS A 878 22.88 -1.52 -20.66
C LYS A 878 24.11 -1.49 -19.73
N ILE A 879 23.95 -1.00 -18.50
CA ILE A 879 25.04 -0.96 -17.51
C ILE A 879 25.49 -2.37 -17.11
N VAL A 880 24.56 -3.30 -16.89
CA VAL A 880 24.85 -4.70 -16.56
C VAL A 880 25.53 -5.41 -17.74
N ALA A 881 25.09 -5.14 -18.97
CA ALA A 881 25.74 -5.67 -20.18
C ALA A 881 27.17 -5.12 -20.34
N GLY A 882 27.37 -3.80 -20.16
CA GLY A 882 28.68 -3.15 -20.30
C GLY A 882 29.71 -3.51 -19.23
N THR A 883 29.27 -4.06 -18.08
CA THR A 883 30.15 -4.47 -16.97
C THR A 883 30.47 -5.97 -16.97
N GLY A 884 29.91 -6.75 -17.90
CA GLY A 884 30.15 -8.20 -18.00
C GLY A 884 29.41 -9.05 -16.95
N PHE A 885 28.46 -8.48 -16.21
CA PHE A 885 27.71 -9.17 -15.15
C PHE A 885 26.39 -9.81 -15.62
N GLN A 886 26.04 -9.67 -16.91
CA GLN A 886 24.76 -10.13 -17.47
C GLN A 886 24.42 -11.60 -17.17
N ASN A 887 25.43 -12.48 -17.11
CA ASN A 887 25.24 -13.92 -16.82
C ASN A 887 25.74 -14.34 -15.43
N ARG A 888 26.01 -13.37 -14.55
CA ARG A 888 26.65 -13.59 -13.23
C ARG A 888 25.78 -13.15 -12.05
N ILE A 889 24.50 -12.86 -12.27
CA ILE A 889 23.56 -12.44 -11.21
C ILE A 889 22.58 -13.58 -10.92
N PHE A 890 22.44 -13.93 -9.64
CA PHE A 890 21.65 -15.07 -9.17
C PHE A 890 20.69 -14.69 -8.04
N GLU A 891 19.59 -15.41 -7.92
CA GLU A 891 18.62 -15.34 -6.84
C GLU A 891 18.56 -16.64 -6.03
N THR A 892 18.45 -16.53 -4.71
CA THR A 892 18.27 -17.66 -3.78
C THR A 892 16.81 -18.10 -3.64
N PHE A 893 16.56 -19.34 -3.20
CA PHE A 893 15.21 -19.88 -2.95
C PHE A 893 14.34 -19.05 -1.99
N ARG A 894 13.03 -19.07 -2.25
CA ARG A 894 11.99 -18.29 -1.58
C ARG A 894 11.71 -18.84 -0.17
N GLY A 895 12.06 -18.11 0.89
CA GLY A 895 11.74 -18.55 2.26
C GLY A 895 12.00 -17.56 3.39
N SER A 896 12.89 -16.57 3.23
CA SER A 896 13.19 -15.59 4.29
C SER A 896 12.38 -14.29 4.14
N SER A 897 11.93 -13.75 5.28
CA SER A 897 11.36 -12.39 5.36
C SER A 897 12.44 -11.31 5.15
N LYS A 898 13.68 -11.59 5.53
CA LYS A 898 14.85 -10.72 5.37
C LYS A 898 15.36 -10.72 3.92
N ILE A 899 15.92 -9.59 3.49
CA ILE A 899 16.46 -9.39 2.14
C ILE A 899 17.94 -9.03 2.21
N ASN A 900 18.76 -9.56 1.31
CA ASN A 900 20.17 -9.18 1.24
C ASN A 900 20.69 -9.20 -0.20
N ALA A 901 21.80 -8.52 -0.45
CA ALA A 901 22.56 -8.62 -1.68
C ALA A 901 24.05 -8.66 -1.31
N PHE A 902 24.84 -9.43 -2.05
CA PHE A 902 26.29 -9.40 -1.89
C PHE A 902 27.02 -9.82 -3.16
N TYR A 903 28.17 -9.19 -3.39
CA TYR A 903 29.18 -9.60 -4.36
C TYR A 903 30.10 -10.69 -3.79
N TRP A 904 30.31 -11.77 -4.56
CA TRP A 904 31.19 -12.86 -4.14
C TRP A 904 32.59 -12.69 -4.73
N VAL A 905 33.57 -12.47 -3.84
CA VAL A 905 34.97 -12.17 -4.20
C VAL A 905 35.79 -13.44 -4.52
N ILE A 906 35.37 -14.61 -4.01
CA ILE A 906 36.13 -15.86 -4.08
C ILE A 906 35.75 -16.67 -5.33
N GLY A 907 36.75 -17.22 -6.03
CA GLY A 907 36.58 -18.05 -7.22
C GLY A 907 36.68 -17.28 -8.55
N PHE A 908 36.80 -18.03 -9.67
CA PHE A 908 36.96 -17.44 -11.01
C PHE A 908 35.67 -16.77 -11.52
N PHE A 909 34.51 -17.23 -11.05
CA PHE A 909 33.20 -16.84 -11.59
C PHE A 909 32.65 -15.53 -10.99
N ARG A 910 33.03 -15.19 -9.75
CA ARG A 910 32.68 -13.97 -8.99
C ARG A 910 31.24 -13.43 -9.21
N PRO A 911 30.20 -14.18 -8.81
CA PRO A 911 28.80 -13.79 -9.04
C PRO A 911 28.28 -12.75 -8.03
N ILE A 912 27.16 -12.11 -8.38
CA ILE A 912 26.32 -11.31 -7.47
C ILE A 912 25.10 -12.14 -7.07
N CYS A 913 24.83 -12.22 -5.77
CA CYS A 913 23.72 -13.00 -5.22
C CYS A 913 22.67 -12.10 -4.56
N LEU A 914 21.42 -12.23 -4.98
CA LEU A 914 20.25 -11.56 -4.40
C LEU A 914 19.48 -12.55 -3.51
N VAL A 915 19.31 -12.21 -2.24
CA VAL A 915 18.78 -13.11 -1.20
C VAL A 915 17.41 -12.65 -0.72
N GLY A 916 16.47 -13.59 -0.60
CA GLY A 916 15.23 -13.35 0.15
C GLY A 916 14.12 -12.60 -0.61
N ASN A 917 13.96 -12.87 -1.91
CA ASN A 917 12.88 -12.32 -2.75
C ASN A 917 13.01 -10.80 -3.04
N VAL A 918 14.25 -10.29 -3.10
CA VAL A 918 14.60 -8.87 -3.37
C VAL A 918 13.76 -8.29 -4.52
N ALA A 919 13.75 -8.94 -5.68
CA ALA A 919 13.06 -8.46 -6.87
C ALA A 919 11.52 -8.46 -6.79
N THR A 920 10.94 -9.19 -5.82
CA THR A 920 9.48 -9.19 -5.60
C THR A 920 9.05 -8.24 -4.48
N LYS A 921 9.96 -7.89 -3.57
CA LYS A 921 9.70 -7.03 -2.41
C LYS A 921 10.06 -5.56 -2.66
N LEU A 922 10.96 -5.30 -3.61
CA LEU A 922 11.45 -3.97 -3.96
C LEU A 922 10.99 -3.56 -5.35
N SER A 923 10.95 -2.25 -5.60
CA SER A 923 10.68 -1.71 -6.95
C SER A 923 11.88 -1.96 -7.88
N PRO A 924 11.69 -2.08 -9.21
CA PRO A 924 12.79 -2.24 -10.16
C PRO A 924 13.87 -1.15 -10.03
N GLU A 925 13.48 0.07 -9.67
CA GLU A 925 14.38 1.19 -9.45
C GLU A 925 15.20 1.03 -8.15
N ASP A 926 14.62 0.49 -7.08
CA ASP A 926 15.35 0.21 -5.82
C ASP A 926 16.38 -0.92 -6.03
N VAL A 927 15.99 -1.97 -6.76
CA VAL A 927 16.87 -3.07 -7.11
C VAL A 927 18.05 -2.57 -7.96
N SER A 928 17.80 -1.57 -8.81
CA SER A 928 18.85 -0.94 -9.63
C SER A 928 19.93 -0.28 -8.78
N GLY A 929 19.56 0.46 -7.74
CA GLY A 929 20.53 1.09 -6.83
C GLY A 929 21.35 0.09 -6.01
N ILE A 930 20.71 -0.98 -5.55
CA ILE A 930 21.39 -2.08 -4.83
C ILE A 930 22.34 -2.83 -5.77
N LEU A 931 21.89 -3.17 -6.97
CA LEU A 931 22.72 -3.91 -7.93
C LEU A 931 23.94 -3.10 -8.38
N CYS A 932 23.78 -1.80 -8.61
CA CYS A 932 24.89 -0.91 -8.91
C CYS A 932 25.91 -0.83 -7.76
N HIS A 933 25.45 -0.88 -6.51
CA HIS A 933 26.33 -0.94 -5.35
C HIS A 933 27.15 -2.24 -5.35
N GLU A 934 26.51 -3.40 -5.57
CA GLU A 934 27.23 -4.69 -5.65
C GLU A 934 28.23 -4.76 -6.81
N ILE A 935 27.90 -4.17 -7.96
CA ILE A 935 28.85 -4.03 -9.07
C ILE A 935 30.02 -3.12 -8.66
N GLY A 936 29.78 -2.09 -7.86
CA GLY A 936 30.82 -1.25 -7.28
C GLY A 936 31.84 -2.03 -6.45
N HIS A 937 31.38 -3.00 -5.65
CA HIS A 937 32.28 -3.91 -4.94
C HIS A 937 33.13 -4.78 -5.88
N ALA A 938 32.61 -5.16 -7.04
CA ALA A 938 33.40 -5.88 -8.04
C ALA A 938 34.51 -5.03 -8.69
N GLN A 939 34.32 -3.71 -8.73
CA GLN A 939 35.31 -2.75 -9.23
C GLN A 939 36.32 -2.32 -8.15
N ASP A 940 36.07 -2.68 -6.88
CA ASP A 940 36.93 -2.35 -5.75
C ASP A 940 37.88 -3.51 -5.38
N THR A 941 39.18 -3.24 -5.34
CA THR A 941 40.19 -4.22 -4.93
C THR A 941 40.28 -4.39 -3.42
N THR A 942 39.64 -3.52 -2.63
CA THR A 942 39.72 -3.53 -1.16
C THR A 942 39.22 -4.84 -0.56
N LEU A 943 38.12 -5.42 -1.06
CA LEU A 943 37.63 -6.72 -0.55
C LEU A 943 38.57 -7.88 -0.92
N THR A 944 39.26 -7.79 -2.06
CA THR A 944 40.29 -8.77 -2.43
C THR A 944 41.50 -8.66 -1.50
N LEU A 945 41.91 -7.44 -1.16
CA LEU A 945 42.97 -7.20 -0.17
C LEU A 945 42.58 -7.72 1.22
N VAL A 946 41.34 -7.48 1.67
CA VAL A 946 40.80 -8.02 2.92
C VAL A 946 40.88 -9.54 2.95
N LEU A 947 40.54 -10.21 1.85
CA LEU A 947 40.66 -11.67 1.72
C LEU A 947 42.12 -12.14 1.88
N TRP A 948 43.07 -11.48 1.22
CA TRP A 948 44.50 -11.81 1.34
C TRP A 948 45.06 -11.59 2.74
N ILE A 949 44.71 -10.47 3.38
CA ILE A 949 45.09 -10.19 4.78
C ILE A 949 44.50 -11.27 5.69
N SER A 950 43.25 -11.68 5.46
CA SER A 950 42.59 -12.73 6.24
C SER A 950 43.27 -14.09 6.07
N ALA A 951 43.64 -14.45 4.83
CA ALA A 951 44.34 -15.69 4.54
C ALA A 951 45.74 -15.71 5.17
N PHE A 952 46.48 -14.60 5.10
CA PHE A 952 47.79 -14.45 5.74
C PHE A 952 47.69 -14.52 7.27
N ALA A 953 46.74 -13.81 7.87
CA ALA A 953 46.51 -13.84 9.31
C ALA A 953 46.15 -15.26 9.79
N PHE A 954 45.28 -15.96 9.06
CA PHE A 954 44.93 -17.34 9.36
C PHE A 954 46.14 -18.29 9.28
N HIS A 955 46.97 -18.14 8.24
CA HIS A 955 48.21 -18.91 8.11
C HIS A 955 49.19 -18.63 9.26
N ALA A 956 49.40 -17.36 9.60
CA ALA A 956 50.25 -16.95 10.72
C ALA A 956 49.75 -17.53 12.05
N ILE A 957 48.43 -17.58 12.28
CA ILE A 957 47.84 -18.23 13.45
C ILE A 957 48.15 -19.73 13.46
N LEU A 958 47.96 -20.43 12.33
CA LEU A 958 48.25 -21.86 12.22
C LEU A 958 49.74 -22.21 12.38
N GLU A 959 50.67 -21.30 12.07
CA GLU A 959 52.09 -21.50 12.35
C GLU A 959 52.50 -21.11 13.77
N PHE A 960 51.92 -20.04 14.31
CA PHE A 960 52.30 -19.48 15.60
C PHE A 960 51.71 -20.25 16.79
N VAL A 961 50.44 -20.67 16.71
CA VAL A 961 49.76 -21.41 17.79
C VAL A 961 50.55 -22.69 18.14
N PRO A 962 50.92 -23.56 17.19
CA PRO A 962 51.59 -24.81 17.52
C PRO A 962 53.06 -24.60 17.96
N TYR A 963 53.73 -23.55 17.48
CA TYR A 963 55.08 -23.16 17.92
C TYR A 963 55.08 -22.63 19.35
N PHE A 964 54.10 -21.80 19.71
CA PHE A 964 53.91 -21.28 21.06
C PHE A 964 53.61 -22.41 22.05
N PHE A 965 52.67 -23.30 21.73
CA PHE A 965 52.34 -24.45 22.60
C PHE A 965 53.54 -25.37 22.82
N ALA A 966 54.39 -25.60 21.82
CA ALA A 966 55.61 -26.40 21.98
C ALA A 966 56.62 -25.73 22.94
N ARG A 967 56.83 -24.42 22.82
CA ARG A 967 57.76 -23.69 23.70
C ARG A 967 57.24 -23.56 25.13
N VAL A 968 55.93 -23.39 25.30
CA VAL A 968 55.30 -23.34 26.63
C VAL A 968 55.32 -24.71 27.29
N SER A 969 55.11 -25.81 26.55
CA SER A 969 55.25 -27.15 27.11
C SER A 969 56.67 -27.44 27.57
N ASP A 970 57.68 -26.98 26.82
CA ASP A 970 59.11 -27.17 27.18
C ASP A 970 59.49 -26.40 28.47
N VAL A 971 58.94 -25.21 28.68
CA VAL A 971 59.19 -24.38 29.88
C VAL A 971 58.34 -24.86 31.07
N ALA A 972 57.13 -25.33 30.83
CA ALA A 972 56.16 -25.65 31.88
C ALA A 972 56.28 -27.08 32.43
N LEU A 973 56.95 -27.98 31.71
CA LEU A 973 57.40 -29.28 32.25
C LEU A 973 58.50 -29.13 33.31
N ALA A 974 59.16 -27.97 33.41
CA ALA A 974 60.26 -27.74 34.35
C ALA A 974 59.82 -27.14 35.71
N GLN A 975 58.69 -26.43 35.81
CA GLN A 975 58.33 -25.70 37.06
C GLN A 975 56.81 -25.51 37.28
N SER A 976 56.20 -26.42 38.05
CA SER A 976 54.88 -26.33 38.71
C SER A 976 53.62 -26.08 37.84
N PRO A 977 52.50 -26.80 38.07
CA PRO A 977 51.27 -26.67 37.28
C PRO A 977 50.61 -25.27 37.34
N PHE A 978 50.83 -24.49 38.40
CA PHE A 978 50.28 -23.13 38.52
C PHE A 978 50.91 -22.13 37.55
N ARG A 979 52.19 -22.29 37.20
CA ARG A 979 52.84 -21.44 36.18
C ARG A 979 52.29 -21.72 34.78
N LEU A 980 52.00 -22.99 34.48
CA LEU A 980 51.43 -23.41 33.20
C LEU A 980 50.07 -22.72 32.95
N VAL A 981 49.18 -22.72 33.94
CA VAL A 981 47.88 -22.01 33.87
C VAL A 981 48.06 -20.50 33.69
N SER A 982 49.02 -19.87 34.40
CA SER A 982 49.26 -18.43 34.28
C SER A 982 49.79 -18.01 32.89
N VAL A 983 50.63 -18.85 32.28
CA VAL A 983 51.17 -18.63 30.93
C VAL A 983 50.09 -18.84 29.88
N GLU A 984 49.21 -19.83 30.06
CA GLU A 984 48.05 -20.03 29.18
C GLU A 984 47.07 -18.86 29.24
N VAL A 985 46.71 -18.38 30.44
CA VAL A 985 45.82 -17.23 30.60
C VAL A 985 46.42 -15.98 29.93
N LEU A 986 47.71 -15.72 30.16
CA LEU A 986 48.40 -14.58 29.54
C LEU A 986 48.44 -14.71 28.01
N TYR A 987 48.61 -15.92 27.48
CA TYR A 987 48.53 -16.19 26.05
C TYR A 987 47.15 -15.89 25.48
N TYR A 988 46.09 -16.41 26.08
CA TYR A 988 44.72 -16.19 25.59
C TYR A 988 44.35 -14.71 25.61
N VAL A 989 44.76 -13.97 26.64
CA VAL A 989 44.55 -12.51 26.71
C VAL A 989 45.31 -11.79 25.60
N ASN A 990 46.59 -12.12 25.38
CA ASN A 990 47.39 -11.50 24.32
C ASN A 990 46.88 -11.84 22.91
N PHE A 991 46.51 -13.09 22.70
CA PHE A 991 45.92 -13.57 21.45
C PHE A 991 44.60 -12.86 21.17
N LEU A 992 43.75 -12.70 22.18
CA LEU A 992 42.49 -11.95 22.06
C LEU A 992 42.73 -10.50 21.64
N SER A 993 43.74 -9.82 22.20
CA SER A 993 44.09 -8.45 21.77
C SER A 993 44.54 -8.36 20.31
N VAL A 994 45.33 -9.32 19.82
CA VAL A 994 45.75 -9.38 18.40
C VAL A 994 44.55 -9.61 17.49
N VAL A 995 43.64 -10.52 17.89
CA VAL A 995 42.41 -10.81 17.15
C VAL A 995 41.50 -9.58 17.09
N VAL A 996 41.31 -8.87 18.20
CA VAL A 996 40.51 -7.63 18.23
C VAL A 996 41.13 -6.55 17.33
N ALA A 997 42.45 -6.35 17.39
CA ALA A 997 43.14 -5.39 16.53
C ALA A 997 42.97 -5.73 15.03
N TYR A 998 43.11 -7.01 14.67
CA TYR A 998 42.85 -7.51 13.32
C TYR A 998 41.41 -7.19 12.87
N PHE A 999 40.40 -7.46 13.70
CA PHE A 999 39.00 -7.17 13.37
C PHE A 999 38.74 -5.67 13.16
N VAL A 1000 39.36 -4.80 13.95
CA VAL A 1000 39.23 -3.35 13.78
C VAL A 1000 39.78 -2.91 12.41
N VAL A 1001 40.96 -3.41 12.02
CA VAL A 1001 41.59 -3.09 10.72
C VAL A 1001 40.75 -3.61 9.55
N ILE A 1002 40.31 -4.87 9.61
CA ILE A 1002 39.50 -5.47 8.55
C ILE A 1002 38.16 -4.76 8.41
N ASN A 1003 37.47 -4.47 9.52
CA ASN A 1003 36.20 -3.75 9.47
C ASN A 1003 36.37 -2.31 8.97
N MET A 1004 37.51 -1.65 9.22
CA MET A 1004 37.82 -0.35 8.64
C MET A 1004 37.96 -0.41 7.11
N LEU A 1005 38.67 -1.42 6.59
CA LEU A 1005 38.79 -1.64 5.15
C LEU A 1005 37.44 -2.00 4.50
N ARG A 1006 36.62 -2.81 5.18
CA ARG A 1006 35.26 -3.14 4.72
C ARG A 1006 34.37 -1.89 4.64
N ARG A 1007 34.37 -1.04 5.66
CA ARG A 1007 33.64 0.25 5.65
C ARG A 1007 34.11 1.17 4.51
N ARG A 1008 35.41 1.21 4.22
CA ARG A 1008 35.95 1.94 3.06
C ARG A 1008 35.39 1.41 1.73
N SER A 1009 35.29 0.09 1.59
CA SER A 1009 34.71 -0.55 0.39
C SER A 1009 33.23 -0.20 0.21
N GLU A 1010 32.45 -0.19 1.29
CA GLU A 1010 31.03 0.23 1.26
C GLU A 1010 30.86 1.66 0.72
N TYR A 1011 31.66 2.60 1.20
CA TYR A 1011 31.62 3.98 0.70
C TYR A 1011 32.06 4.09 -0.77
N PHE A 1012 33.01 3.27 -1.22
CA PHE A 1012 33.39 3.22 -2.62
C PHE A 1012 32.25 2.70 -3.49
N ALA A 1013 31.61 1.59 -3.08
CA ALA A 1013 30.48 1.00 -3.78
C ALA A 1013 29.27 1.95 -3.85
N ASP A 1014 28.97 2.68 -2.78
CA ASP A 1014 27.95 3.75 -2.78
C ASP A 1014 28.28 4.86 -3.79
N ARG A 1015 29.54 5.30 -3.84
CA ARG A 1015 30.00 6.30 -4.81
C ARG A 1015 29.92 5.81 -6.25
N TYR A 1016 30.22 4.53 -6.49
CA TYR A 1016 30.06 3.93 -7.80
C TYR A 1016 28.57 3.88 -8.19
N SER A 1017 27.69 3.47 -7.28
CA SER A 1017 26.26 3.44 -7.51
C SER A 1017 25.69 4.83 -7.86
N PHE A 1018 26.15 5.88 -7.18
CA PHE A 1018 25.78 7.28 -7.46
C PHE A 1018 26.16 7.75 -8.87
N LYS A 1019 27.22 7.20 -9.47
CA LYS A 1019 27.58 7.51 -10.86
C LYS A 1019 26.62 6.86 -11.86
N CYS A 1020 25.98 5.75 -11.50
CA CYS A 1020 25.17 4.94 -12.40
C CYS A 1020 23.68 5.28 -12.32
N VAL A 1021 23.15 5.48 -11.11
CA VAL A 1021 21.73 5.72 -10.82
C VAL A 1021 21.51 7.00 -10.01
N PRO A 1022 20.33 7.64 -10.11
CA PRO A 1022 19.99 8.80 -9.30
C PRO A 1022 20.11 8.50 -7.80
N MET A 1023 20.58 9.49 -7.04
CA MET A 1023 20.73 9.40 -5.58
C MET A 1023 19.44 8.97 -4.87
N TYR A 1024 18.29 9.41 -5.39
CA TYR A 1024 16.98 9.06 -4.87
C TYR A 1024 16.77 7.54 -4.82
N ASP A 1025 17.17 6.82 -5.86
CA ASP A 1025 16.98 5.36 -5.97
C ASP A 1025 17.90 4.60 -5.01
N ILE A 1026 19.13 5.09 -4.81
CA ILE A 1026 20.10 4.52 -3.86
C ILE A 1026 19.60 4.72 -2.43
N ARG A 1027 19.18 5.95 -2.10
CA ARG A 1027 18.65 6.30 -0.78
C ARG A 1027 17.43 5.43 -0.45
N ARG A 1028 16.48 5.33 -1.39
CA ARG A 1028 15.26 4.54 -1.24
C ARG A 1028 15.56 3.04 -1.07
N GLY A 1029 16.50 2.50 -1.86
CA GLY A 1029 16.98 1.13 -1.74
C GLY A 1029 17.60 0.82 -0.36
N LEU A 1030 18.49 1.68 0.13
CA LEU A 1030 19.13 1.53 1.44
C LEU A 1030 18.14 1.60 2.61
N PHE A 1031 17.15 2.51 2.53
CA PHE A 1031 16.06 2.58 3.51
C PHE A 1031 15.21 1.32 3.50
N HIS A 1032 14.79 0.85 2.32
CA HIS A 1032 13.98 -0.37 2.21
C HIS A 1032 14.74 -1.61 2.69
N LEU A 1033 16.04 -1.74 2.40
CA LEU A 1033 16.89 -2.82 2.90
C LEU A 1033 16.97 -2.82 4.43
N SER A 1034 17.19 -1.64 5.03
CA SER A 1034 17.26 -1.48 6.49
C SER A 1034 15.94 -1.84 7.16
N LEU A 1035 14.82 -1.41 6.58
CA LEU A 1035 13.46 -1.69 7.09
C LEU A 1035 13.09 -3.17 6.98
N CYS A 1036 13.37 -3.81 5.84
CA CYS A 1036 13.07 -5.23 5.63
C CYS A 1036 13.93 -6.16 6.50
N ASN A 1037 15.09 -5.69 6.97
CA ASN A 1037 15.99 -6.44 7.83
C ASN A 1037 15.90 -6.07 9.32
N GLU A 1038 14.99 -5.15 9.68
CA GLU A 1038 14.83 -4.64 11.05
C GLU A 1038 16.14 -4.05 11.63
N ILE A 1039 16.98 -3.46 10.76
CA ILE A 1039 18.24 -2.84 11.15
C ILE A 1039 17.97 -1.39 11.54
N PRO A 1040 18.37 -0.95 12.75
CA PRO A 1040 18.20 0.44 13.17
C PRO A 1040 18.99 1.38 12.24
N LEU A 1041 18.33 2.46 11.82
CA LEU A 1041 18.92 3.45 10.90
C LEU A 1041 20.10 4.23 11.53
N TYR A 1042 20.15 4.25 12.87
CA TYR A 1042 21.19 4.88 13.68
C TYR A 1042 21.82 3.86 14.63
N MET A 1043 23.14 3.96 14.82
CA MET A 1043 23.88 3.13 15.77
C MET A 1043 24.54 4.04 16.83
N PRO A 1044 24.11 3.98 18.10
CA PRO A 1044 24.42 5.03 19.07
C PRO A 1044 25.80 4.93 19.72
N LEU A 1045 26.50 3.80 19.65
CA LEU A 1045 27.81 3.63 20.29
C LEU A 1045 28.96 3.63 19.28
N PRO A 1046 29.94 4.55 19.39
CA PRO A 1046 31.15 4.57 18.57
C PRO A 1046 31.95 3.25 18.58
N LEU A 1047 32.00 2.57 19.73
CA LEU A 1047 32.69 1.27 19.87
C LEU A 1047 32.05 0.20 18.97
N VAL A 1048 30.72 0.20 18.87
CA VAL A 1048 29.98 -0.78 18.06
C VAL A 1048 30.18 -0.49 16.57
N VAL A 1049 30.29 0.78 16.18
CA VAL A 1049 30.63 1.19 14.82
C VAL A 1049 32.03 0.71 14.43
N LEU A 1050 33.02 0.80 15.33
CA LEU A 1050 34.39 0.32 15.08
C LEU A 1050 34.45 -1.19 14.83
N LEU A 1051 33.64 -1.96 15.54
CA LEU A 1051 33.53 -3.41 15.42
C LEU A 1051 32.57 -3.86 14.29
N SER A 1052 31.84 -2.95 13.65
CA SER A 1052 30.93 -3.25 12.54
C SER A 1052 31.62 -3.15 11.18
N GLY A 1053 31.45 -4.18 10.33
CA GLY A 1053 31.96 -4.17 8.96
C GLY A 1053 31.23 -3.23 8.00
N HIS A 1054 30.02 -2.78 8.34
CA HIS A 1054 29.23 -1.83 7.55
C HIS A 1054 29.05 -0.50 8.30
N PRO A 1055 29.17 0.66 7.62
CA PRO A 1055 28.74 1.93 8.17
C PRO A 1055 27.22 1.94 8.39
N SER A 1056 26.73 2.77 9.31
CA SER A 1056 25.29 2.94 9.50
C SER A 1056 24.63 3.51 8.25
N THR A 1057 23.36 3.16 8.01
CA THR A 1057 22.59 3.65 6.85
C THR A 1057 22.58 5.17 6.77
N HIS A 1058 22.49 5.85 7.91
CA HIS A 1058 22.61 7.31 7.99
C HIS A 1058 23.96 7.85 7.49
N MET A 1059 25.09 7.24 7.91
CA MET A 1059 26.43 7.66 7.47
C MET A 1059 26.61 7.52 5.95
N ARG A 1060 26.07 6.44 5.38
CA ARG A 1060 26.12 6.19 3.93
C ARG A 1060 25.32 7.23 3.13
N ILE A 1061 24.12 7.58 3.60
CA ILE A 1061 23.27 8.59 2.96
C ILE A 1061 23.94 9.97 3.02
N ARG A 1062 24.50 10.36 4.16
CA ARG A 1062 25.19 11.64 4.32
C ARG A 1062 26.42 11.74 3.41
N ALA A 1063 27.24 10.69 3.35
CA ALA A 1063 28.40 10.66 2.46
C ALA A 1063 28.04 10.82 0.96
N LEU A 1064 26.83 10.41 0.57
CA LEU A 1064 26.28 10.66 -0.76
C LEU A 1064 25.81 12.12 -0.92
N GLN A 1065 25.23 12.72 0.12
CA GLN A 1065 24.73 14.11 0.11
C GLN A 1065 25.89 15.12 0.05
N ASP A 1066 26.90 14.93 0.88
CA ASP A 1066 28.09 15.80 0.93
C ASP A 1066 28.79 15.84 -0.44
N LYS A 1067 28.80 14.71 -1.15
CA LYS A 1067 29.38 14.61 -2.49
C LYS A 1067 28.52 15.23 -3.59
N ALA A 1068 27.19 15.23 -3.43
CA ALA A 1068 26.29 15.92 -4.34
C ALA A 1068 26.38 17.45 -4.19
N ALA A 1069 26.75 17.94 -3.00
CA ALA A 1069 26.92 19.36 -2.71
C ALA A 1069 28.26 19.95 -3.22
N THR A 1070 29.29 19.13 -3.43
CA THR A 1070 30.55 19.55 -4.06
C THR A 1070 30.43 19.63 -5.58
N PRO A 1071 30.66 20.79 -6.24
CA PRO A 1071 30.70 20.89 -7.70
C PRO A 1071 31.79 19.98 -8.27
N ALA A 1072 31.47 19.29 -9.36
CA ALA A 1072 32.41 18.40 -10.04
C ALA A 1072 33.56 19.19 -10.67
N THR A 1073 34.69 19.33 -9.97
CA THR A 1073 35.94 19.83 -10.54
C THR A 1073 36.88 18.71 -11.02
N ASP A 1074 36.61 17.45 -10.66
CA ASP A 1074 37.52 16.36 -11.00
C ASP A 1074 36.86 15.40 -12.00
N GLY A 1075 37.08 15.69 -13.29
CA GLY A 1075 37.06 14.69 -14.37
C GLY A 1075 38.25 13.72 -14.23
N PRO A 1076 38.22 12.59 -14.96
CA PRO A 1076 39.09 11.42 -14.74
C PRO A 1076 40.60 11.72 -14.72
#